data_AF-A0A174MVN0-F1
#
_entry.id   AF-A0A174MVN0-F1
#
_cell.length_a   1.000
_cell.length_b   1.000
_cell.length_c   1.000
_cell.angle_alpha   90.00
_cell.angle_beta   90.00
_cell.angle_gamma   90.00
#
_symmetry.space_group_name_H-M   'P 1'
#
loop_
_entity.id
_entity.type
_entity.pdbx_description
1 polymer ?
#
loop_
_entity_poly.entity_id
_entity_poly.type
_entity_poly.pdbx_seq_one_letter_code
_entity_poly.pdbx_strand_id
1 'polypeptide(L)'
;MRNLKRTLSLALASVMLVGMMSVGASAVNASDFTDADEIVNKDAVSTMTALGIINGKEDGSYFDPTGNVTRAEMAKMLCVAINGGVDPVLGVKDTPTFTDIKGTWAESYIEYCAANGIIAGRGNNKFDPTGTVSATEAAKMLLGVLGYSAEKSGLVGNDWAINTNVLANQNGLYKKLANLNANTLLTRDNAAQMIYNALDANMVELNAAGNYTTSQYSYTGTESVVTGTERVWVVKIKDSSVNDAIKALDGSVYNSRQDAIDTLKEANGGTTPLDTGKYSLEQKTQNVYGENTVTKYADETMGHKYLSLITDGDAVLTDVEKDSKGTYTLYMNGITTKGQYTKVEGDYSNLIGQKVEVLYKDRENVYGVYASTDSSLIVESTAGKVGTLSNNEVKIDGTTYKVDSNVTTTALYTGKLIDGLNVGGNKAAAVKAYDNDDNGKIDTVVYVPFTAAKVSYVGEKSFNTDVSTNVKFEDVNAYDDMAKNDYVIKSDAANTVDDTDTYVLAETVKGKIEATKSDSVRIDGTWYNYVTTTPEKDLALDSTVKAAVLNGYIVKSEVVTSSHELKDYALIVNIDKDINGEQAKLLFADGTTKVVTTDVKYDGTSSRANVGDLVTYEVKKGEYVLTKAETSDADKAGFDKIVTGKYVNDSGKGKINGERIADDAVIFVKDSAGKFSTMAGSDFAKYSTASVVNKDITAYANKDNSTGYNSIVLAYVELNAKVNSITSNYGYVTSAVSTTKNKDGETVSSFTFWDGATEHKDIMTDEKVSLSKGDIFTYEENKDGSYTVTEVDNLLRTAIIAYNEKNGDIRFTDASLNDKGSNVNAEITKDTVIIGINSDDKAGVAGAVPTIAIETDKSGVYQANAYYVMGVGDEVKLLVVDTYGNIPAVDSVITVTEPSNLKDAWNKYTDVRLDASKISKAESVNVPAGKTLTLTGTNATNKLTVTVENGATLDVKGNESAATLDVTVKAGGVMNVPNGKLIGGSDAPLSADADVTVKETSNGGWELGATSGTITVNSNTKFGAKDAMNITGTAKIVGGKTGVTVNFDTATTMTAMPYSSFFKNDGNASTASTACSGASDLQNKTFVWGSYYTDTSGTTATGWVQQ
;
A
#
# COMPACT_ATOMS: atom_id res chain seq x y z
N MET A 1 -4.17 -13.78 7.50
CA MET A 1 -4.14 -12.69 8.51
C MET A 1 -4.71 -11.34 8.04
N ARG A 2 -4.74 -10.99 6.73
CA ARG A 2 -5.30 -9.71 6.26
C ARG A 2 -6.79 -9.46 6.60
N ASN A 3 -7.63 -10.51 6.63
CA ASN A 3 -9.08 -10.33 6.80
C ASN A 3 -9.55 -10.19 8.26
N LEU A 4 -8.72 -10.51 9.25
CA LEU A 4 -9.09 -10.35 10.67
C LEU A 4 -9.00 -8.87 11.11
N LYS A 5 -8.14 -8.07 10.47
CA LYS A 5 -7.99 -6.63 10.76
C LYS A 5 -9.19 -5.78 10.31
N ARG A 6 -9.95 -6.21 9.28
CA ARG A 6 -11.15 -5.49 8.82
C ARG A 6 -12.38 -5.73 9.69
N THR A 7 -12.46 -6.85 10.40
CA THR A 7 -13.62 -7.16 11.26
C THR A 7 -13.47 -6.58 12.66
N LEU A 8 -12.23 -6.45 13.18
CA LEU A 8 -12.00 -5.72 14.44
C LEU A 8 -12.20 -4.20 14.28
N SER A 9 -11.90 -3.59 13.12
CA SER A 9 -12.09 -2.14 12.95
C SER A 9 -13.56 -1.72 12.88
N LEU A 10 -14.47 -2.58 12.40
CA LEU A 10 -15.93 -2.28 12.40
C LEU A 10 -16.57 -2.38 13.80
N ALA A 11 -15.99 -3.16 14.72
CA ALA A 11 -16.49 -3.26 16.11
C ALA A 11 -15.87 -2.18 17.03
N LEU A 12 -14.75 -1.59 16.65
CA LEU A 12 -14.11 -0.48 17.36
C LEU A 12 -14.73 0.89 17.03
N ALA A 13 -15.29 1.06 15.82
CA ALA A 13 -15.84 2.34 15.35
C ALA A 13 -17.03 2.87 16.16
N SER A 14 -17.75 2.02 16.92
CA SER A 14 -18.83 2.44 17.83
C SER A 14 -18.38 2.65 19.29
N VAL A 15 -17.08 2.58 19.57
CA VAL A 15 -16.49 2.83 20.91
C VAL A 15 -15.40 3.92 20.86
N MET A 16 -14.76 4.14 19.70
CA MET A 16 -13.66 5.10 19.52
C MET A 16 -14.07 6.58 19.37
N LEU A 17 -15.10 7.04 20.10
CA LEU A 17 -15.36 8.48 20.29
C LEU A 17 -15.01 8.97 21.70
N VAL A 18 -14.37 8.13 22.52
CA VAL A 18 -13.88 8.47 23.86
C VAL A 18 -12.48 7.89 24.04
N GLY A 19 -11.50 8.73 24.37
CA GLY A 19 -10.17 8.34 24.85
C GLY A 19 -9.19 7.79 23.80
N MET A 20 -8.28 8.64 23.32
CA MET A 20 -6.93 8.23 22.90
C MET A 20 -5.86 9.05 23.63
N MET A 21 -4.95 8.35 24.31
CA MET A 21 -3.79 8.87 25.05
C MET A 21 -2.63 9.16 24.07
N SER A 22 -1.50 9.79 24.38
CA SER A 22 -0.77 10.10 25.63
C SER A 22 0.20 11.28 25.36
N VAL A 23 1.12 11.78 26.22
CA VAL A 23 1.63 11.43 27.56
C VAL A 23 2.02 12.74 28.29
N GLY A 24 1.94 12.76 29.62
CA GLY A 24 2.56 13.77 30.47
C GLY A 24 2.73 13.22 31.90
N ALA A 25 3.93 13.26 32.45
CA ALA A 25 4.24 12.70 33.77
C ALA A 25 3.53 13.45 34.93
N SER A 26 2.98 12.82 35.98
CA SER A 26 2.97 11.37 36.31
C SER A 26 1.85 11.03 37.31
N ALA A 27 1.12 9.94 37.02
CA ALA A 27 0.59 8.97 37.98
C ALA A 27 0.21 7.70 37.21
N VAL A 28 0.28 6.53 37.84
CA VAL A 28 0.11 5.24 37.16
C VAL A 28 -1.36 4.82 37.20
N ASN A 29 -2.06 5.01 36.08
CA ASN A 29 -3.43 4.54 35.89
C ASN A 29 -3.45 3.03 35.56
N ALA A 30 -4.60 2.38 35.70
CA ALA A 30 -4.78 0.98 35.29
C ALA A 30 -4.46 0.72 33.81
N SER A 31 -4.53 1.75 32.95
CA SER A 31 -4.12 1.74 31.54
C SER A 31 -2.61 1.67 31.31
N ASP A 32 -1.81 2.05 32.31
CA ASP A 32 -0.38 2.28 32.16
C ASP A 32 0.42 1.02 32.50
N PHE A 33 -0.25 0.00 33.02
CA PHE A 33 0.29 -1.33 33.20
C PHE A 33 0.31 -2.11 31.87
N THR A 34 1.37 -2.88 31.65
CA THR A 34 1.57 -3.74 30.48
C THR A 34 0.51 -4.84 30.32
N ASP A 35 -0.26 -5.12 31.37
CA ASP A 35 -1.35 -6.09 31.48
C ASP A 35 -2.73 -5.43 31.69
N ALA A 36 -2.90 -4.16 31.31
CA ALA A 36 -4.15 -3.38 31.45
C ALA A 36 -5.43 -4.04 30.87
N ASP A 37 -5.28 -4.89 29.85
CA ASP A 37 -6.39 -5.64 29.24
C ASP A 37 -6.87 -6.83 30.10
N GLU A 38 -6.04 -7.33 31.02
CA GLU A 38 -6.40 -8.41 31.96
C GLU A 38 -7.05 -7.88 33.25
N ILE A 39 -6.97 -6.57 33.51
CA ILE A 39 -7.56 -5.94 34.71
C ILE A 39 -9.08 -5.80 34.53
N VAL A 40 -9.85 -6.41 35.44
CA VAL A 40 -11.32 -6.32 35.44
C VAL A 40 -11.79 -5.13 36.27
N ASN A 41 -11.28 -4.94 37.49
CA ASN A 41 -11.72 -3.86 38.39
C ASN A 41 -10.87 -2.58 38.20
N LYS A 42 -10.83 -2.05 36.98
CA LYS A 42 -9.94 -0.93 36.58
C LYS A 42 -10.01 0.27 37.52
N ASP A 43 -11.21 0.71 37.89
CA ASP A 43 -11.44 1.80 38.86
C ASP A 43 -10.71 1.56 40.19
N ALA A 44 -10.88 0.36 40.75
CA ALA A 44 -10.29 -0.01 42.03
C ALA A 44 -8.77 -0.12 41.94
N VAL A 45 -8.24 -0.65 40.83
CA VAL A 45 -6.79 -0.74 40.60
C VAL A 45 -6.18 0.66 40.47
N SER A 46 -6.72 1.54 39.63
CA SER A 46 -6.26 2.94 39.53
C SER A 46 -6.29 3.63 40.89
N THR A 47 -7.40 3.53 41.63
CA THR A 47 -7.55 4.17 42.95
C THR A 47 -6.53 3.63 43.96
N MET A 48 -6.35 2.30 44.05
CA MET A 48 -5.40 1.70 45.00
C MET A 48 -3.94 2.01 44.66
N THR A 49 -3.62 2.22 43.38
CA THR A 49 -2.29 2.63 42.92
C THR A 49 -2.04 4.12 43.15
N ALA A 50 -3.00 4.99 42.84
CA ALA A 50 -2.92 6.43 43.13
C ALA A 50 -2.82 6.72 44.65
N LEU A 51 -3.48 5.93 45.49
CA LEU A 51 -3.34 5.97 46.95
C LEU A 51 -2.06 5.28 47.48
N GLY A 52 -1.20 4.71 46.63
CA GLY A 52 0.04 4.03 47.03
C GLY A 52 -0.15 2.70 47.78
N ILE A 53 -1.40 2.24 47.94
CA ILE A 53 -1.78 1.03 48.70
C ILE A 53 -1.36 -0.24 47.96
N ILE A 54 -1.50 -0.25 46.63
CA ILE A 54 -1.09 -1.36 45.75
C ILE A 54 -0.22 -0.81 44.62
N ASN A 55 1.03 -1.25 44.58
CA ASN A 55 1.94 -0.95 43.48
C ASN A 55 2.08 -2.14 42.53
N GLY A 56 2.44 -1.82 41.28
CA GLY A 56 2.90 -2.80 40.29
C GLY A 56 4.10 -3.60 40.80
N LYS A 57 4.30 -4.78 40.23
CA LYS A 57 5.45 -5.65 40.44
C LYS A 57 6.62 -5.20 39.56
N GLU A 58 7.78 -5.80 39.82
CA GLU A 58 9.03 -5.57 39.10
C GLU A 58 9.49 -4.10 39.12
N ASP A 59 9.55 -3.42 37.97
CA ASP A 59 9.90 -2.00 37.86
C ASP A 59 8.71 -1.05 38.08
N GLY A 60 7.51 -1.60 38.29
CA GLY A 60 6.25 -0.88 38.45
C GLY A 60 5.31 -0.99 37.25
N SER A 61 5.76 -1.51 36.10
CA SER A 61 4.97 -1.53 34.84
C SER A 61 4.04 -2.75 34.67
N TYR A 62 3.98 -3.68 35.63
CA TYR A 62 3.18 -4.91 35.54
C TYR A 62 2.33 -5.10 36.79
N PHE A 63 1.01 -5.24 36.67
CA PHE A 63 0.13 -5.31 37.84
C PHE A 63 0.01 -6.71 38.44
N ASP A 64 -0.06 -7.75 37.59
CA ASP A 64 -0.42 -9.14 37.93
C ASP A 64 -1.84 -9.28 38.51
N PRO A 65 -2.91 -8.99 37.73
CA PRO A 65 -4.29 -9.03 38.20
C PRO A 65 -4.78 -10.44 38.54
N THR A 66 -4.27 -11.46 37.83
CA THR A 66 -4.66 -12.87 37.99
C THR A 66 -3.85 -13.59 39.08
N GLY A 67 -2.68 -13.09 39.46
CA GLY A 67 -1.85 -13.62 40.53
C GLY A 67 -2.53 -13.56 41.90
N ASN A 68 -2.27 -14.57 42.73
CA ASN A 68 -2.82 -14.66 44.08
C ASN A 68 -2.02 -13.84 45.09
N VAL A 69 -2.71 -13.15 45.99
CA VAL A 69 -2.09 -12.32 47.04
C VAL A 69 -1.60 -13.18 48.19
N THR A 70 -0.36 -12.99 48.63
CA THR A 70 0.17 -13.61 49.85
C THR A 70 -0.30 -12.88 51.11
N ARG A 71 -0.34 -13.57 52.25
CA ARG A 71 -0.68 -12.96 53.55
C ARG A 71 0.29 -11.84 53.95
N ALA A 72 1.55 -11.94 53.52
CA ALA A 72 2.55 -10.86 53.65
C ALA A 72 2.18 -9.61 52.81
N GLU A 73 1.81 -9.79 51.54
CA GLU A 73 1.36 -8.68 50.68
C GLU A 73 0.09 -8.03 51.21
N MET A 74 -0.92 -8.82 51.62
CA MET A 74 -2.14 -8.29 52.21
C MET A 74 -1.85 -7.49 53.50
N ALA A 75 -0.95 -7.99 54.36
CA ALA A 75 -0.52 -7.25 55.56
C ALA A 75 0.18 -5.92 55.21
N LYS A 76 1.02 -5.89 54.16
CA LYS A 76 1.60 -4.62 53.67
C LYS A 76 0.52 -3.67 53.15
N MET A 77 -0.37 -4.12 52.26
CA MET A 77 -1.42 -3.27 51.68
C MET A 77 -2.27 -2.62 52.77
N LEU A 78 -2.74 -3.40 53.75
CA LEU A 78 -3.50 -2.87 54.88
C LEU A 78 -2.68 -1.93 55.77
N CYS A 79 -1.39 -2.22 55.98
CA CYS A 79 -0.52 -1.34 56.75
C CYS A 79 -0.29 0.02 56.07
N VAL A 80 -0.13 0.04 54.74
CA VAL A 80 -0.01 1.29 53.96
C VAL A 80 -1.33 2.07 53.99
N ALA A 81 -2.46 1.39 53.78
CA ALA A 81 -3.79 2.03 53.81
C ALA A 81 -4.07 2.74 55.15
N ILE A 82 -3.80 2.09 56.29
CA ILE A 82 -4.02 2.68 57.62
C ILE A 82 -2.96 3.71 58.05
N ASN A 83 -1.91 3.93 57.24
CA ASN A 83 -0.92 4.99 57.42
C ASN A 83 -1.04 6.07 56.32
N GLY A 84 -2.23 6.23 55.72
CA GLY A 84 -2.53 7.32 54.79
C GLY A 84 -1.91 7.15 53.40
N GLY A 85 -1.73 5.91 52.94
CA GLY A 85 -1.22 5.62 51.60
C GLY A 85 0.30 5.70 51.48
N VAL A 86 0.97 6.06 52.57
CA VAL A 86 2.43 6.19 52.65
C VAL A 86 3.01 4.93 53.28
N ASP A 87 4.07 4.37 52.68
CA ASP A 87 4.81 3.24 53.22
C ASP A 87 5.52 3.66 54.54
N PRO A 88 5.07 3.16 55.71
CA PRO A 88 5.51 3.70 56.99
C PRO A 88 6.91 3.17 57.40
N VAL A 89 7.71 4.03 58.03
CA VAL A 89 9.00 3.62 58.60
C VAL A 89 8.75 2.87 59.92
N LEU A 90 8.67 1.54 59.83
CA LEU A 90 8.38 0.66 60.96
C LEU A 90 9.64 0.04 61.58
N GLY A 91 9.66 -0.08 62.91
CA GLY A 91 10.69 -0.82 63.64
C GLY A 91 10.47 -2.34 63.63
N VAL A 92 11.56 -3.09 63.77
CA VAL A 92 11.54 -4.57 63.93
C VAL A 92 11.63 -4.91 65.43
N LYS A 93 10.87 -5.90 65.90
CA LYS A 93 10.94 -6.39 67.29
C LYS A 93 12.06 -7.42 67.45
N ASP A 94 12.80 -7.37 68.57
CA ASP A 94 13.84 -8.37 68.90
C ASP A 94 13.28 -9.80 68.90
N THR A 95 12.07 -9.96 69.44
CA THR A 95 11.27 -11.19 69.46
C THR A 95 9.92 -10.94 68.78
N PRO A 96 9.72 -11.43 67.54
CA PRO A 96 8.43 -11.35 66.86
C PRO A 96 7.34 -12.18 67.55
N THR A 97 6.10 -11.73 67.38
CA THR A 97 4.84 -12.35 67.82
C THR A 97 4.62 -13.71 67.14
N PHE A 98 5.05 -13.85 65.88
CA PHE A 98 4.98 -15.09 65.11
C PHE A 98 6.37 -15.67 64.84
N THR A 99 6.51 -16.98 64.99
CA THR A 99 7.79 -17.71 64.92
C THR A 99 8.37 -17.83 63.51
N ASP A 100 7.58 -17.53 62.47
CA ASP A 100 7.87 -17.77 61.06
C ASP A 100 8.02 -16.50 60.21
N ILE A 101 7.99 -15.31 60.82
CA ILE A 101 8.14 -14.03 60.12
C ILE A 101 9.52 -13.38 60.26
N LYS A 102 10.37 -13.91 61.16
CA LYS A 102 11.69 -13.31 61.45
C LYS A 102 12.61 -13.38 60.24
N GLY A 103 13.13 -12.23 59.81
CA GLY A 103 13.96 -12.07 58.61
C GLY A 103 13.17 -12.03 57.30
N THR A 104 11.84 -11.95 57.34
CA THR A 104 11.03 -11.73 56.12
C THR A 104 10.88 -10.24 55.83
N TRP A 105 10.76 -9.87 54.54
CA TRP A 105 10.57 -8.47 54.15
C TRP A 105 9.29 -7.84 54.76
N ALA A 106 8.32 -8.67 55.13
CA ALA A 106 7.03 -8.25 55.67
C ALA A 106 6.97 -8.21 57.20
N GLU A 107 8.05 -8.55 57.91
CA GLU A 107 8.09 -8.73 59.37
C GLU A 107 7.49 -7.53 60.12
N SER A 108 7.90 -6.31 59.76
CA SER A 108 7.45 -5.08 60.42
C SER A 108 5.98 -4.75 60.14
N TYR A 109 5.49 -4.90 58.90
CA TYR A 109 4.08 -4.70 58.55
C TYR A 109 3.18 -5.71 59.27
N ILE A 110 3.60 -6.97 59.35
CA ILE A 110 2.87 -8.03 60.06
C ILE A 110 2.82 -7.72 61.57
N GLU A 111 3.94 -7.32 62.18
CA GLU A 111 3.95 -6.91 63.59
C GLU A 111 3.06 -5.69 63.88
N TYR A 112 3.04 -4.70 62.97
CA TYR A 112 2.22 -3.51 63.11
C TYR A 112 0.72 -3.83 63.03
N CYS A 113 0.29 -4.56 62.00
CA CYS A 113 -1.11 -4.97 61.86
C CYS A 113 -1.55 -5.94 62.97
N ALA A 114 -0.67 -6.80 63.48
CA ALA A 114 -0.98 -7.69 64.60
C ALA A 114 -1.13 -6.92 65.92
N ALA A 115 -0.28 -5.92 66.17
CA ALA A 115 -0.39 -5.05 67.35
C ALA A 115 -1.68 -4.22 67.36
N ASN A 116 -2.20 -3.86 66.18
CA ASN A 116 -3.49 -3.18 66.01
C ASN A 116 -4.71 -4.15 65.98
N GLY A 117 -4.51 -5.46 66.15
CA GLY A 117 -5.59 -6.45 66.15
C GLY A 117 -6.21 -6.77 64.78
N ILE A 118 -5.65 -6.21 63.70
CA ILE A 118 -6.15 -6.33 62.32
C ILE A 118 -5.92 -7.75 61.77
N ILE A 119 -4.80 -8.37 62.12
CA ILE A 119 -4.41 -9.70 61.62
C ILE A 119 -4.11 -10.68 62.74
N ALA A 120 -4.33 -11.96 62.46
CA ALA A 120 -4.01 -13.08 63.35
C ALA A 120 -3.33 -14.21 62.59
N GLY A 121 -2.56 -15.03 63.32
CA GLY A 121 -1.89 -16.22 62.78
C GLY A 121 -2.84 -17.40 62.55
N ARG A 122 -2.37 -18.39 61.78
CA ARG A 122 -3.11 -19.64 61.46
C ARG A 122 -2.98 -20.72 62.57
N GLY A 123 -2.61 -20.32 63.79
CA GLY A 123 -2.32 -21.20 64.94
C GLY A 123 -0.83 -21.52 65.12
N ASN A 124 -0.49 -22.29 66.17
CA ASN A 124 0.89 -22.71 66.50
C ASN A 124 1.94 -21.58 66.50
N ASN A 125 1.55 -20.35 66.88
CA ASN A 125 2.38 -19.14 66.81
C ASN A 125 3.01 -18.91 65.42
N LYS A 126 2.24 -19.17 64.35
CA LYS A 126 2.65 -18.94 62.96
C LYS A 126 1.69 -18.01 62.22
N PHE A 127 2.25 -17.12 61.40
CA PHE A 127 1.49 -16.24 60.53
C PHE A 127 1.27 -16.80 59.12
N ASP A 128 2.19 -17.65 58.63
CA ASP A 128 2.28 -18.13 57.26
C ASP A 128 2.39 -16.97 56.23
N PRO A 129 3.49 -16.20 56.22
CA PRO A 129 3.64 -15.01 55.39
C PRO A 129 3.64 -15.31 53.88
N THR A 130 4.18 -16.45 53.47
CA THR A 130 4.22 -16.90 52.07
C THR A 130 2.93 -17.58 51.60
N GLY A 131 2.06 -17.98 52.53
CA GLY A 131 0.77 -18.57 52.19
C GLY A 131 -0.15 -17.56 51.51
N THR A 132 -0.89 -18.00 50.49
CA THR A 132 -1.93 -17.20 49.84
C THR A 132 -3.10 -16.94 50.80
N VAL A 133 -3.69 -15.75 50.67
CA VAL A 133 -4.88 -15.35 51.46
C VAL A 133 -6.16 -15.74 50.72
N SER A 134 -7.18 -16.20 51.44
CA SER A 134 -8.53 -16.38 50.88
C SER A 134 -9.37 -15.10 50.99
N ALA A 135 -10.43 -14.98 50.19
CA ALA A 135 -11.36 -13.85 50.28
C ALA A 135 -12.02 -13.72 51.68
N THR A 136 -12.32 -14.83 52.36
CA THR A 136 -12.80 -14.81 53.76
C THR A 136 -11.72 -14.33 54.74
N GLU A 137 -10.46 -14.76 54.56
CA GLU A 137 -9.36 -14.26 55.42
C GLU A 137 -9.12 -12.76 55.22
N ALA A 138 -9.11 -12.27 53.98
CA ALA A 138 -8.95 -10.86 53.66
C ALA A 138 -10.11 -10.01 54.21
N ALA A 139 -11.35 -10.49 54.08
CA ALA A 139 -12.52 -9.84 54.68
C ALA A 139 -12.43 -9.75 56.20
N LYS A 140 -11.94 -10.80 56.89
CA LYS A 140 -11.68 -10.74 58.33
C LYS A 140 -10.63 -9.68 58.68
N MET A 141 -9.57 -9.55 57.89
CA MET A 141 -8.56 -8.51 58.12
C MET A 141 -9.14 -7.10 57.92
N LEU A 142 -9.92 -6.88 56.86
CA LEU A 142 -10.60 -5.61 56.60
C LEU A 142 -11.60 -5.24 57.68
N LEU A 143 -12.40 -6.19 58.18
CA LEU A 143 -13.27 -5.97 59.34
C LEU A 143 -12.48 -5.56 60.60
N GLY A 144 -11.27 -6.09 60.78
CA GLY A 144 -10.33 -5.63 61.81
C GLY A 144 -9.88 -4.18 61.61
N VAL A 145 -9.63 -3.75 60.37
CA VAL A 145 -9.35 -2.33 60.04
C VAL A 145 -10.55 -1.44 60.37
N LEU A 146 -11.78 -1.88 60.07
CA LEU A 146 -13.00 -1.15 60.38
C LEU A 146 -13.32 -1.05 61.88
N GLY A 147 -12.52 -1.66 62.76
CA GLY A 147 -12.67 -1.59 64.22
C GLY A 147 -13.43 -2.77 64.85
N TYR A 148 -13.83 -3.78 64.07
CA TYR A 148 -14.48 -4.96 64.62
C TYR A 148 -13.49 -5.88 65.36
N SER A 149 -13.68 -6.00 66.68
CA SER A 149 -12.99 -7.01 67.50
C SER A 149 -13.40 -8.42 67.09
N ALA A 150 -12.41 -9.23 66.70
CA ALA A 150 -12.62 -10.61 66.25
C ALA A 150 -13.31 -11.51 67.30
N GLU A 151 -13.08 -11.27 68.60
CA GLU A 151 -13.76 -12.01 69.67
C GLU A 151 -15.22 -11.60 69.83
N LYS A 152 -15.51 -10.30 69.81
CA LYS A 152 -16.87 -9.77 70.02
C LYS A 152 -17.78 -10.00 68.81
N SER A 153 -17.23 -9.93 67.60
CA SER A 153 -17.96 -10.15 66.36
C SER A 153 -18.04 -11.63 65.94
N GLY A 154 -17.59 -12.57 66.78
CA GLY A 154 -17.65 -14.00 66.46
C GLY A 154 -16.77 -14.43 65.28
N LEU A 155 -15.71 -13.68 64.98
CA LEU A 155 -14.75 -13.95 63.90
C LEU A 155 -13.65 -14.94 64.35
N VAL A 156 -13.94 -15.75 65.36
CA VAL A 156 -13.09 -16.80 65.96
C VAL A 156 -13.93 -18.02 66.31
N GLY A 157 -13.30 -19.17 66.56
CA GLY A 157 -14.01 -20.44 66.82
C GLY A 157 -14.45 -21.13 65.52
N ASN A 158 -15.41 -22.05 65.60
CA ASN A 158 -15.78 -22.91 64.47
C ASN A 158 -16.52 -22.15 63.34
N ASP A 159 -17.44 -21.26 63.70
CA ASP A 159 -18.33 -20.57 62.74
C ASP A 159 -17.72 -19.27 62.18
N TRP A 160 -16.43 -19.02 62.47
CA TRP A 160 -15.75 -17.75 62.21
C TRP A 160 -15.88 -17.27 60.75
N ALA A 161 -15.77 -18.19 59.79
CA ALA A 161 -15.84 -17.91 58.37
C ALA A 161 -17.23 -17.45 57.94
N ILE A 162 -18.29 -18.06 58.51
CA ILE A 162 -19.68 -17.70 58.23
C ILE A 162 -19.95 -16.29 58.77
N ASN A 163 -19.61 -16.04 60.04
CA ASN A 163 -19.79 -14.74 60.69
C ASN A 163 -19.00 -13.62 59.96
N THR A 164 -17.76 -13.91 59.55
CA THR A 164 -16.95 -13.01 58.72
C THR A 164 -17.66 -12.65 57.43
N ASN A 165 -18.12 -13.65 56.67
CA ASN A 165 -18.73 -13.41 55.36
C ASN A 165 -20.08 -12.69 55.47
N VAL A 166 -20.87 -12.95 56.51
CA VAL A 166 -22.12 -12.20 56.77
C VAL A 166 -21.80 -10.73 57.09
N LEU A 167 -20.87 -10.47 58.01
CA LEU A 167 -20.52 -9.10 58.42
C LEU A 167 -19.81 -8.31 57.29
N ALA A 168 -19.02 -8.98 56.46
CA ALA A 168 -18.39 -8.41 55.27
C ALA A 168 -19.42 -8.02 54.20
N ASN A 169 -20.46 -8.83 53.99
CA ASN A 169 -21.58 -8.45 53.12
C ASN A 169 -22.36 -7.25 53.68
N GLN A 170 -22.63 -7.21 54.99
CA GLN A 170 -23.30 -6.08 55.64
C GLN A 170 -22.53 -4.77 55.51
N ASN A 171 -21.20 -4.83 55.51
CA ASN A 171 -20.30 -3.69 55.29
C ASN A 171 -19.93 -3.48 53.81
N GLY A 172 -20.58 -4.16 52.86
CA GLY A 172 -20.38 -3.96 51.43
C GLY A 172 -19.01 -4.41 50.86
N LEU A 173 -18.18 -5.13 51.62
CA LEU A 173 -16.80 -5.50 51.22
C LEU A 173 -16.74 -6.36 49.95
N TYR A 174 -17.83 -7.04 49.60
CA TYR A 174 -17.99 -7.86 48.39
C TYR A 174 -18.80 -7.18 47.26
N LYS A 175 -19.06 -5.86 47.34
CA LYS A 175 -19.65 -5.08 46.22
C LYS A 175 -18.81 -5.26 44.95
N LYS A 176 -19.48 -5.25 43.79
CA LYS A 176 -18.93 -5.54 42.44
C LYS A 176 -18.27 -6.94 42.26
N LEU A 177 -18.20 -7.78 43.31
CA LEU A 177 -17.52 -9.09 43.30
C LEU A 177 -18.50 -10.29 43.24
N ALA A 178 -19.55 -10.20 42.42
CA ALA A 178 -20.68 -11.15 42.42
C ALA A 178 -20.31 -12.62 42.13
N ASN A 179 -19.19 -12.87 41.45
CA ASN A 179 -18.69 -14.22 41.12
C ASN A 179 -17.64 -14.76 42.12
N LEU A 180 -17.27 -13.99 43.14
CA LEU A 180 -16.21 -14.37 44.08
C LEU A 180 -16.69 -15.46 45.06
N ASN A 181 -16.04 -16.62 45.04
CA ASN A 181 -16.23 -17.62 46.08
C ASN A 181 -15.40 -17.23 47.30
N ALA A 182 -16.05 -16.97 48.45
CA ALA A 182 -15.35 -16.52 49.66
C ALA A 182 -14.25 -17.49 50.16
N ASN A 183 -14.28 -18.76 49.73
CA ASN A 183 -13.29 -19.78 50.11
C ASN A 183 -12.12 -19.93 49.11
N THR A 184 -12.17 -19.30 47.92
CA THR A 184 -11.05 -19.37 46.97
C THR A 184 -9.93 -18.41 47.35
N LEU A 185 -8.75 -18.66 46.78
CA LEU A 185 -7.62 -17.75 46.88
C LEU A 185 -7.97 -16.40 46.26
N LEU A 186 -7.49 -15.31 46.85
CA LEU A 186 -7.79 -13.96 46.42
C LEU A 186 -6.77 -13.50 45.38
N THR A 187 -7.24 -13.19 44.17
CA THR A 187 -6.41 -12.57 43.14
C THR A 187 -6.14 -11.09 43.47
N ARG A 188 -5.07 -10.52 42.91
CA ARG A 188 -4.63 -9.15 43.20
C ARG A 188 -5.67 -8.10 42.77
N ASP A 189 -6.33 -8.32 41.65
CA ASP A 189 -7.44 -7.49 41.16
C ASP A 189 -8.64 -7.50 42.14
N ASN A 190 -9.05 -8.70 42.60
CA ASN A 190 -10.12 -8.82 43.59
C ASN A 190 -9.73 -8.25 44.97
N ALA A 191 -8.45 -8.32 45.35
CA ALA A 191 -7.94 -7.68 46.57
C ALA A 191 -8.02 -6.15 46.48
N ALA A 192 -7.68 -5.57 45.33
CA ALA A 192 -7.85 -4.14 45.08
C ALA A 192 -9.32 -3.73 45.24
N GLN A 193 -10.26 -4.45 44.64
CA GLN A 193 -11.70 -4.18 44.77
C GLN A 193 -12.22 -4.34 46.21
N MET A 194 -11.72 -5.31 46.99
CA MET A 194 -12.11 -5.48 48.39
C MET A 194 -11.58 -4.36 49.30
N ILE A 195 -10.34 -3.90 49.10
CA ILE A 195 -9.78 -2.78 49.88
C ILE A 195 -10.44 -1.47 49.45
N TYR A 196 -10.68 -1.28 48.16
CA TYR A 196 -11.48 -0.18 47.60
C TYR A 196 -12.86 -0.10 48.27
N ASN A 197 -13.62 -1.20 48.30
CA ASN A 197 -14.93 -1.26 48.95
C ASN A 197 -14.87 -0.93 50.45
N ALA A 198 -13.73 -1.17 51.11
CA ALA A 198 -13.55 -0.87 52.51
C ALA A 198 -13.33 0.62 52.77
N LEU A 199 -12.86 1.41 51.79
CA LEU A 199 -12.66 2.85 51.96
C LEU A 199 -13.96 3.59 52.27
N ASP A 200 -15.06 3.19 51.63
CA ASP A 200 -16.41 3.73 51.87
C ASP A 200 -17.12 3.07 53.06
N ALA A 201 -16.55 2.02 53.65
CA ALA A 201 -17.17 1.32 54.76
C ALA A 201 -16.99 2.10 56.08
N ASN A 202 -18.08 2.16 56.85
CA ASN A 202 -18.13 2.85 58.14
C ASN A 202 -17.19 2.21 59.17
N MET A 203 -16.40 3.05 59.83
CA MET A 203 -15.63 2.68 61.01
C MET A 203 -16.59 2.47 62.19
N VAL A 204 -16.30 1.46 63.01
CA VAL A 204 -17.06 1.19 64.24
C VAL A 204 -16.18 1.29 65.47
N GLU A 205 -16.81 1.71 66.57
CA GLU A 205 -16.24 1.70 67.90
C GLU A 205 -17.09 0.84 68.84
N LEU A 206 -16.44 0.09 69.72
CA LEU A 206 -17.12 -0.73 70.72
C LEU A 206 -17.44 0.14 71.94
N ASN A 207 -18.72 0.46 72.14
CA ASN A 207 -19.15 1.27 73.26
C ASN A 207 -19.09 0.50 74.60
N ALA A 208 -19.25 1.22 75.72
CA ALA A 208 -19.17 0.66 77.07
C ALA A 208 -20.24 -0.43 77.38
N ALA A 209 -21.30 -0.54 76.58
CA ALA A 209 -22.30 -1.61 76.68
C ALA A 209 -21.93 -2.87 75.88
N GLY A 210 -20.81 -2.85 75.14
CA GLY A 210 -20.34 -3.97 74.31
C GLY A 210 -21.00 -4.06 72.94
N ASN A 211 -21.70 -3.01 72.50
CA ASN A 211 -22.28 -2.90 71.16
C ASN A 211 -21.38 -2.05 70.27
N TYR A 212 -21.39 -2.31 68.96
CA TYR A 212 -20.77 -1.43 67.98
C TYR A 212 -21.65 -0.24 67.66
N THR A 213 -21.05 0.94 67.60
CA THR A 213 -21.65 2.17 67.05
C THR A 213 -20.73 2.71 65.96
N THR A 214 -21.30 3.32 64.92
CA THR A 214 -20.52 4.02 63.90
C THR A 214 -19.73 5.15 64.56
N SER A 215 -18.43 5.22 64.27
CA SER A 215 -17.60 6.36 64.65
C SER A 215 -18.04 7.60 63.88
N GLN A 216 -17.98 8.78 64.50
CA GLN A 216 -18.39 10.04 63.86
C GLN A 216 -17.32 11.12 64.06
N TYR A 217 -17.12 11.94 63.03
CA TYR A 217 -16.28 13.13 63.09
C TYR A 217 -17.12 14.40 62.92
N SER A 218 -16.60 15.53 63.40
CA SER A 218 -17.25 16.83 63.23
C SER A 218 -16.51 17.70 62.22
N TYR A 219 -17.27 18.45 61.43
CA TYR A 219 -16.76 19.41 60.46
C TYR A 219 -17.56 20.71 60.50
N THR A 220 -16.98 21.79 59.96
CA THR A 220 -17.69 23.07 59.83
C THR A 220 -18.40 23.08 58.47
N GLY A 221 -19.73 22.92 58.50
CA GLY A 221 -20.57 23.09 57.33
C GLY A 221 -21.12 24.52 57.23
N THR A 222 -21.54 24.91 56.04
CA THR A 222 -22.24 26.19 55.81
C THR A 222 -23.71 25.89 55.53
N GLU A 223 -24.62 26.64 56.16
CA GLU A 223 -26.06 26.57 55.87
C GLU A 223 -26.58 27.91 55.37
N SER A 224 -27.43 27.84 54.35
CA SER A 224 -28.03 29.02 53.72
C SER A 224 -29.25 29.46 54.52
N VAL A 225 -29.13 30.59 55.21
CA VAL A 225 -30.17 31.14 56.08
C VAL A 225 -30.74 32.41 55.44
N VAL A 226 -32.04 32.65 55.55
CA VAL A 226 -32.63 33.92 55.07
C VAL A 226 -32.10 35.06 55.93
N THR A 227 -31.19 35.86 55.38
CA THR A 227 -30.56 37.03 56.01
C THR A 227 -31.33 38.32 55.75
N GLY A 228 -32.23 38.34 54.77
CA GLY A 228 -33.09 39.49 54.49
C GLY A 228 -34.17 39.22 53.44
N THR A 229 -34.82 40.29 53.01
CA THR A 229 -35.70 40.28 51.83
C THR A 229 -35.46 41.56 51.02
N GLU A 230 -35.40 41.45 49.69
CA GLU A 230 -35.22 42.58 48.79
C GLU A 230 -36.36 42.70 47.77
N ARG A 231 -36.48 43.87 47.13
CA ARG A 231 -37.55 44.18 46.18
C ARG A 231 -37.00 44.15 44.75
N VAL A 232 -37.41 43.13 44.01
CA VAL A 232 -37.07 42.92 42.61
C VAL A 232 -38.22 43.33 41.68
N TRP A 233 -37.91 43.55 40.41
CA TRP A 233 -38.85 43.91 39.35
C TRP A 233 -38.89 42.82 38.30
N VAL A 234 -40.08 42.25 38.08
CA VAL A 234 -40.31 41.19 37.10
C VAL A 234 -40.92 41.80 35.84
N VAL A 235 -40.27 41.59 34.71
CA VAL A 235 -40.79 41.98 33.39
C VAL A 235 -41.99 41.09 33.04
N LYS A 236 -43.07 41.71 32.55
CA LYS A 236 -44.22 41.01 31.97
C LYS A 236 -44.61 41.56 30.61
N ILE A 237 -44.46 40.78 29.56
CA ILE A 237 -44.78 41.12 28.18
C ILE A 237 -46.28 40.86 27.94
N LYS A 238 -46.95 41.86 27.36
CA LYS A 238 -48.40 41.85 27.12
C LYS A 238 -48.78 41.65 25.65
N ASP A 239 -47.86 42.01 24.77
CA ASP A 239 -48.08 42.06 23.31
C ASP A 239 -47.20 41.02 22.62
N SER A 240 -47.82 39.97 22.10
CA SER A 240 -47.13 38.88 21.38
C SER A 240 -46.57 39.29 20.02
N SER A 241 -46.83 40.52 19.53
CA SER A 241 -46.26 41.07 18.29
C SER A 241 -44.87 41.69 18.44
N VAL A 242 -44.29 41.72 19.66
CA VAL A 242 -42.89 42.14 19.86
C VAL A 242 -41.88 41.18 19.20
N ASN A 243 -40.63 41.63 19.06
CA ASN A 243 -39.54 40.78 18.58
C ASN A 243 -39.22 39.67 19.60
N ASP A 244 -38.54 38.62 19.15
CA ASP A 244 -38.30 37.43 19.98
C ASP A 244 -37.32 37.68 21.14
N ALA A 245 -36.37 38.62 20.97
CA ALA A 245 -35.48 39.06 22.04
C ALA A 245 -36.25 39.70 23.21
N ILE A 246 -37.35 40.42 22.93
CA ILE A 246 -38.23 40.99 23.96
C ILE A 246 -39.16 39.94 24.56
N LYS A 247 -39.66 38.98 23.76
CA LYS A 247 -40.46 37.85 24.30
C LYS A 247 -39.67 37.02 25.30
N ALA A 248 -38.39 36.78 25.01
CA ALA A 248 -37.47 36.06 25.89
C ALA A 248 -37.24 36.73 27.26
N LEU A 249 -37.63 38.00 27.41
CA LEU A 249 -37.56 38.73 28.67
C LEU A 249 -38.85 38.60 29.52
N ASP A 250 -39.91 37.92 29.06
CA ASP A 250 -41.09 37.67 29.92
C ASP A 250 -40.72 36.84 31.16
N GLY A 251 -41.06 37.35 32.34
CA GLY A 251 -40.71 36.73 33.62
C GLY A 251 -39.29 37.02 34.12
N SER A 252 -38.43 37.73 33.36
CA SER A 252 -37.08 38.09 33.80
C SER A 252 -37.10 39.07 35.00
N VAL A 253 -36.14 38.93 35.91
CA VAL A 253 -36.14 39.55 37.24
C VAL A 253 -34.92 40.48 37.40
N TYR A 254 -35.13 41.70 37.89
CA TYR A 254 -34.08 42.73 38.02
C TYR A 254 -34.11 43.41 39.38
N ASN A 255 -32.93 43.75 39.89
CA ASN A 255 -32.78 44.39 41.20
C ASN A 255 -33.18 45.88 41.18
N SER A 256 -33.23 46.51 40.00
CA SER A 256 -33.85 47.83 39.83
C SER A 256 -34.85 47.86 38.69
N ARG A 257 -35.79 48.81 38.79
CA ARG A 257 -36.77 49.09 37.72
C ARG A 257 -36.11 49.65 36.46
N GLN A 258 -34.94 50.28 36.59
CA GLN A 258 -34.26 50.94 35.49
C GLN A 258 -33.52 49.92 34.62
N ASP A 259 -32.82 48.96 35.23
CA ASP A 259 -32.12 47.88 34.51
C ASP A 259 -33.11 47.08 33.65
N ALA A 260 -34.28 46.75 34.18
CA ALA A 260 -35.36 46.09 33.42
C ALA A 260 -35.80 46.89 32.17
N ILE A 261 -35.83 48.23 32.27
CA ILE A 261 -36.21 49.13 31.16
C ILE A 261 -35.08 49.22 30.13
N ASP A 262 -33.84 49.33 30.58
CA ASP A 262 -32.68 49.44 29.71
C ASP A 262 -32.39 48.12 28.98
N THR A 263 -32.54 46.96 29.63
CA THR A 263 -32.48 45.65 28.96
C THR A 263 -33.59 45.49 27.91
N LEU A 264 -34.84 45.91 28.22
CA LEU A 264 -35.94 45.92 27.23
C LEU A 264 -35.68 46.87 26.06
N LYS A 265 -35.00 48.00 26.30
CA LYS A 265 -34.59 48.97 25.27
C LYS A 265 -33.47 48.41 24.38
N GLU A 266 -32.48 47.73 24.95
CA GLU A 266 -31.42 47.06 24.20
C GLU A 266 -31.99 45.93 23.33
N ALA A 267 -32.86 45.08 23.87
CA ALA A 267 -33.61 44.07 23.11
C ALA A 267 -34.53 44.67 22.02
N ASN A 268 -34.89 45.96 22.13
CA ASN A 268 -35.60 46.73 21.10
C ASN A 268 -34.67 47.41 20.08
N GLY A 269 -33.38 47.07 20.06
CA GLY A 269 -32.39 47.66 19.14
C GLY A 269 -31.72 48.94 19.66
N GLY A 270 -31.75 49.19 20.98
CA GLY A 270 -30.94 50.17 21.71
C GLY A 270 -31.25 51.66 21.48
N THR A 271 -31.88 52.02 20.36
CA THR A 271 -32.09 53.41 19.95
C THR A 271 -33.34 54.06 20.56
N THR A 272 -34.41 53.30 20.80
CA THR A 272 -35.63 53.79 21.45
C THR A 272 -36.16 52.80 22.49
N PRO A 273 -36.63 53.27 23.67
CA PRO A 273 -37.28 52.40 24.65
C PRO A 273 -38.49 51.69 24.06
N LEU A 274 -38.69 50.43 24.47
CA LEU A 274 -39.91 49.69 24.14
C LEU A 274 -41.15 50.44 24.64
N ASP A 275 -42.21 50.45 23.84
CA ASP A 275 -43.51 51.02 24.20
C ASP A 275 -44.05 50.36 25.50
N THR A 276 -44.34 51.20 26.50
CA THR A 276 -44.86 50.79 27.81
C THR A 276 -46.26 50.16 27.75
N GLY A 277 -46.98 50.30 26.63
CA GLY A 277 -48.18 49.52 26.35
C GLY A 277 -47.91 48.02 26.18
N LYS A 278 -46.71 47.64 25.71
CA LYS A 278 -46.34 46.26 25.34
C LYS A 278 -45.81 45.42 26.50
N TYR A 279 -45.51 46.03 27.65
CA TYR A 279 -45.02 45.34 28.85
C TYR A 279 -45.55 45.94 30.16
N SER A 280 -45.23 45.31 31.29
CA SER A 280 -45.34 45.82 32.65
C SER A 280 -44.12 45.39 33.47
N LEU A 281 -43.88 46.07 34.58
CA LEU A 281 -42.89 45.68 35.57
C LEU A 281 -43.62 45.45 36.90
N GLU A 282 -43.68 44.20 37.34
CA GLU A 282 -44.28 43.81 38.62
C GLU A 282 -43.23 43.84 39.72
N GLN A 283 -43.46 44.62 40.79
CA GLN A 283 -42.55 44.57 41.95
C GLN A 283 -42.89 43.34 42.81
N LYS A 284 -41.89 42.49 43.08
CA LYS A 284 -41.99 41.33 43.97
C LYS A 284 -40.94 41.39 45.07
N THR A 285 -41.11 40.58 46.10
CA THR A 285 -40.15 40.45 47.19
C THR A 285 -39.46 39.10 47.09
N GLN A 286 -38.13 39.08 47.20
CA GLN A 286 -37.31 37.87 47.15
C GLN A 286 -36.55 37.73 48.47
N ASN A 287 -36.38 36.50 48.96
CA ASN A 287 -35.52 36.21 50.11
C ASN A 287 -34.05 36.42 49.72
N VAL A 288 -33.35 37.22 50.52
CA VAL A 288 -31.88 37.29 50.49
C VAL A 288 -31.37 36.20 51.42
N TYR A 289 -30.56 35.30 50.88
CA TYR A 289 -29.91 34.25 51.66
C TYR A 289 -28.48 34.68 51.99
N GLY A 290 -27.98 34.23 53.14
CA GLY A 290 -26.59 34.39 53.53
C GLY A 290 -26.13 33.20 54.36
N GLU A 291 -24.82 33.07 54.45
CA GLU A 291 -24.16 31.87 54.94
C GLU A 291 -23.94 31.93 56.46
N ASN A 292 -24.36 30.87 57.16
CA ASN A 292 -24.06 30.67 58.57
C ASN A 292 -23.24 29.39 58.76
N THR A 293 -22.14 29.47 59.51
CA THR A 293 -21.30 28.30 59.81
C THR A 293 -21.89 27.50 60.96
N VAL A 294 -22.07 26.19 60.75
CA VAL A 294 -22.69 25.26 61.69
C VAL A 294 -21.79 24.03 61.84
N THR A 295 -21.56 23.56 63.07
CA THR A 295 -20.87 22.28 63.30
C THR A 295 -21.79 21.14 62.89
N LYS A 296 -21.38 20.38 61.86
CA LYS A 296 -22.05 19.16 61.40
C LYS A 296 -21.26 17.93 61.84
N TYR A 297 -21.93 16.78 61.86
CA TYR A 297 -21.33 15.47 62.14
C TYR A 297 -21.57 14.55 60.95
N ALA A 298 -20.59 13.74 60.61
CA ALA A 298 -20.69 12.70 59.59
C ALA A 298 -20.12 11.39 60.14
N ASP A 299 -20.61 10.28 59.61
CA ASP A 299 -20.07 8.95 59.88
C ASP A 299 -18.64 8.87 59.33
N GLU A 300 -17.72 8.34 60.14
CA GLU A 300 -16.31 8.22 59.80
C GLU A 300 -16.09 6.93 59.00
N THR A 301 -15.70 7.04 57.73
CA THR A 301 -15.32 5.88 56.89
C THR A 301 -13.83 5.54 57.05
N MET A 302 -13.41 4.36 56.60
CA MET A 302 -11.99 3.99 56.57
C MET A 302 -11.16 4.99 55.74
N GLY A 303 -11.69 5.42 54.59
CA GLY A 303 -11.09 6.42 53.71
C GLY A 303 -10.89 7.76 54.42
N HIS A 304 -11.92 8.25 55.11
CA HIS A 304 -11.81 9.48 55.88
C HIS A 304 -10.79 9.35 57.04
N LYS A 305 -10.93 8.31 57.86
CA LYS A 305 -10.11 8.12 59.08
C LYS A 305 -8.62 8.03 58.79
N TYR A 306 -8.24 7.24 57.78
CA TYR A 306 -6.85 6.88 57.54
C TYR A 306 -6.20 7.64 56.40
N LEU A 307 -6.95 7.99 55.35
CA LEU A 307 -6.43 8.63 54.13
C LEU A 307 -6.86 10.11 54.01
N SER A 308 -7.71 10.58 54.93
CA SER A 308 -8.38 11.90 54.86
C SER A 308 -9.20 12.07 53.57
N LEU A 309 -9.75 10.97 53.05
CA LEU A 309 -10.62 11.00 51.89
C LEU A 309 -12.02 11.47 52.30
N ILE A 310 -12.57 12.34 51.47
CA ILE A 310 -13.94 12.82 51.52
C ILE A 310 -14.62 12.26 50.27
N THR A 311 -15.82 11.72 50.45
CA THR A 311 -16.73 11.39 49.36
C THR A 311 -17.76 12.51 49.31
N ASP A 312 -17.70 13.36 48.28
CA ASP A 312 -18.73 14.37 48.01
C ASP A 312 -19.62 13.83 46.90
N GLY A 313 -20.92 13.77 47.20
CA GLY A 313 -21.89 12.99 46.43
C GLY A 313 -23.27 13.59 46.54
N ASP A 314 -23.49 14.75 45.92
CA ASP A 314 -24.83 15.27 45.65
C ASP A 314 -24.90 16.19 44.41
N ALA A 315 -23.99 16.00 43.45
CA ALA A 315 -23.80 16.92 42.33
C ALA A 315 -23.82 16.20 40.98
N VAL A 316 -24.44 16.83 39.97
CA VAL A 316 -24.46 16.32 38.58
C VAL A 316 -23.21 16.82 37.86
N LEU A 317 -22.42 15.90 37.27
CA LEU A 317 -21.29 16.27 36.43
C LEU A 317 -21.79 16.94 35.14
N THR A 318 -21.45 18.20 34.92
CA THR A 318 -21.90 18.98 33.76
C THR A 318 -20.84 19.09 32.67
N ASP A 319 -19.56 19.07 33.02
CA ASP A 319 -18.47 19.29 32.07
C ASP A 319 -17.14 18.69 32.53
N VAL A 320 -16.26 18.41 31.57
CA VAL A 320 -14.91 17.86 31.77
C VAL A 320 -13.96 18.52 30.78
N GLU A 321 -13.04 19.37 31.27
CA GLU A 321 -12.03 20.07 30.47
C GLU A 321 -10.63 19.50 30.75
N LYS A 322 -9.88 19.14 29.72
CA LYS A 322 -8.48 18.67 29.81
C LYS A 322 -7.53 19.85 29.72
N ASP A 323 -6.61 19.92 30.66
CA ASP A 323 -5.59 20.96 30.70
C ASP A 323 -4.34 20.63 29.86
N SER A 324 -3.52 21.65 29.62
CA SER A 324 -2.26 21.58 28.87
C SER A 324 -1.19 20.60 29.43
N LYS A 325 -1.40 20.01 30.61
CA LYS A 325 -0.52 19.00 31.23
C LYS A 325 -1.06 17.58 31.08
N GLY A 326 -2.27 17.42 30.53
CA GLY A 326 -2.91 16.14 30.33
C GLY A 326 -3.79 15.68 31.49
N THR A 327 -3.99 16.49 32.53
CA THR A 327 -4.97 16.25 33.59
C THR A 327 -6.27 17.01 33.32
N TYR A 328 -7.33 16.73 34.07
CA TYR A 328 -8.70 17.13 33.81
C TYR A 328 -9.25 18.02 34.94
N THR A 329 -10.20 18.88 34.57
CA THR A 329 -11.00 19.73 35.45
C THR A 329 -12.46 19.33 35.33
N LEU A 330 -13.09 19.03 36.46
CA LEU A 330 -14.46 18.56 36.53
C LEU A 330 -15.37 19.69 37.02
N TYR A 331 -16.49 19.88 36.33
CA TYR A 331 -17.51 20.87 36.67
C TYR A 331 -18.79 20.15 37.06
N MET A 332 -19.35 20.51 38.22
CA MET A 332 -20.60 19.93 38.71
C MET A 332 -21.60 21.01 39.14
N ASN A 333 -22.89 20.71 39.00
CA ASN A 333 -23.99 21.58 39.39
C ASN A 333 -24.47 21.26 40.82
N GLY A 334 -24.82 22.29 41.60
CA GLY A 334 -25.32 22.15 42.99
C GLY A 334 -24.49 22.87 44.05
N ILE A 335 -23.20 23.12 43.79
CA ILE A 335 -22.32 23.86 44.72
C ILE A 335 -22.35 25.35 44.36
N THR A 336 -22.86 26.18 45.28
CA THR A 336 -22.81 27.65 45.15
C THR A 336 -21.35 28.13 45.16
N THR A 337 -20.93 28.77 44.07
CA THR A 337 -19.52 28.94 43.60
C THR A 337 -18.92 27.65 43.05
N LYS A 338 -18.57 27.66 41.75
CA LYS A 338 -18.01 26.55 40.95
C LYS A 338 -17.23 25.53 41.80
N GLY A 339 -17.86 24.39 42.08
CA GLY A 339 -17.26 23.25 42.76
C GLY A 339 -16.30 22.48 41.85
N GLN A 340 -15.25 23.14 41.38
CA GLN A 340 -14.25 22.54 40.50
C GLN A 340 -13.36 21.56 41.27
N TYR A 341 -13.25 20.35 40.76
CA TYR A 341 -12.06 19.51 40.95
C TYR A 341 -11.10 19.78 39.79
N THR A 342 -9.81 19.85 40.08
CA THR A 342 -8.75 20.18 39.11
C THR A 342 -7.62 19.16 39.23
N LYS A 343 -6.79 19.03 38.18
CA LYS A 343 -5.67 18.06 38.14
C LYS A 343 -6.10 16.59 38.29
N VAL A 344 -7.34 16.27 37.93
CA VAL A 344 -7.85 14.89 37.93
C VAL A 344 -7.14 14.09 36.83
N GLU A 345 -6.75 12.86 37.09
CA GLU A 345 -5.86 12.13 36.15
C GLU A 345 -6.63 11.33 35.09
N GLY A 346 -7.91 11.03 35.33
CA GLY A 346 -8.79 10.30 34.41
C GLY A 346 -9.76 11.19 33.64
N ASP A 347 -10.08 10.77 32.41
CA ASP A 347 -11.19 11.32 31.62
C ASP A 347 -12.52 10.70 32.10
N TYR A 348 -13.38 11.54 32.69
CA TYR A 348 -14.70 11.17 33.20
C TYR A 348 -15.86 11.74 32.36
N SER A 349 -15.60 12.14 31.11
CA SER A 349 -16.60 12.73 30.20
C SER A 349 -17.80 11.80 29.92
N ASN A 350 -17.61 10.49 30.05
CA ASN A 350 -18.68 9.48 29.98
C ASN A 350 -19.71 9.57 31.12
N LEU A 351 -19.38 10.25 32.22
CA LEU A 351 -20.26 10.49 33.37
C LEU A 351 -21.03 11.83 33.27
N ILE A 352 -20.81 12.63 32.23
CA ILE A 352 -21.54 13.90 32.06
C ILE A 352 -23.06 13.63 31.99
N GLY A 353 -23.82 14.44 32.73
CA GLY A 353 -25.26 14.33 32.91
C GLY A 353 -25.73 13.43 34.06
N GLN A 354 -24.81 12.66 34.67
CA GLN A 354 -25.10 11.81 35.82
C GLN A 354 -24.77 12.51 37.13
N LYS A 355 -25.51 12.21 38.20
CA LYS A 355 -25.10 12.48 39.59
C LYS A 355 -23.88 11.65 39.89
N VAL A 356 -22.80 12.28 40.36
CA VAL A 356 -21.52 11.62 40.65
C VAL A 356 -21.14 11.69 42.12
N GLU A 357 -20.43 10.65 42.56
CA GLU A 357 -19.70 10.59 43.81
C GLU A 357 -18.22 10.75 43.49
N VAL A 358 -17.57 11.76 44.09
CA VAL A 358 -16.14 12.04 43.91
C VAL A 358 -15.40 11.65 45.17
N LEU A 359 -14.39 10.79 45.02
CA LEU A 359 -13.47 10.39 46.08
C LEU A 359 -12.20 11.23 46.00
N TYR A 360 -11.99 12.12 46.96
CA TYR A 360 -10.89 13.09 46.93
C TYR A 360 -10.34 13.38 48.32
N LYS A 361 -9.15 13.97 48.40
CA LYS A 361 -8.57 14.48 49.65
C LYS A 361 -8.67 16.01 49.75
N ASP A 362 -8.51 16.68 48.61
CA ASP A 362 -8.81 18.09 48.40
C ASP A 362 -9.14 18.32 46.91
N ARG A 363 -9.42 19.56 46.50
CA ARG A 363 -9.86 19.89 45.13
C ARG A 363 -8.80 19.64 44.04
N GLU A 364 -7.56 19.35 44.40
CA GLU A 364 -6.48 18.99 43.48
C GLU A 364 -6.09 17.51 43.53
N ASN A 365 -6.56 16.78 44.55
CA ASN A 365 -6.20 15.38 44.80
C ASN A 365 -7.46 14.50 44.75
N VAL A 366 -7.95 14.24 43.53
CA VAL A 366 -9.06 13.32 43.24
C VAL A 366 -8.51 11.95 42.89
N TYR A 367 -9.01 10.92 43.57
CA TYR A 367 -8.60 9.52 43.37
C TYR A 367 -9.62 8.70 42.56
N GLY A 368 -10.84 9.21 42.40
CA GLY A 368 -11.75 8.75 41.36
C GLY A 368 -13.13 9.38 41.41
N VAL A 369 -13.92 9.12 40.37
CA VAL A 369 -15.26 9.66 40.15
C VAL A 369 -16.17 8.56 39.63
N TYR A 370 -17.37 8.46 40.20
CA TYR A 370 -18.28 7.35 39.97
C TYR A 370 -19.70 7.86 39.75
N ALA A 371 -20.48 7.21 38.89
CA ALA A 371 -21.93 7.44 38.89
C ALA A 371 -22.49 7.02 40.26
N SER A 372 -23.29 7.90 40.86
CA SER A 372 -23.95 7.64 42.13
C SER A 372 -25.00 6.53 41.98
N THR A 373 -25.30 5.80 43.06
CA THR A 373 -26.33 4.76 43.04
C THR A 373 -27.73 5.28 42.70
N ASP A 374 -27.97 6.58 42.91
CA ASP A 374 -29.23 7.25 42.61
C ASP A 374 -29.32 7.69 41.13
N SER A 375 -28.23 7.53 40.35
CA SER A 375 -28.17 7.92 38.94
C SER A 375 -28.39 6.72 38.01
N SER A 376 -29.31 6.86 37.04
CA SER A 376 -29.57 5.83 36.04
C SER A 376 -29.87 6.40 34.66
N LEU A 377 -29.40 5.72 33.60
CA LEU A 377 -29.73 6.04 32.22
C LEU A 377 -31.16 5.56 31.90
N ILE A 378 -32.10 6.49 31.73
CA ILE A 378 -33.50 6.21 31.39
C ILE A 378 -33.63 5.83 29.91
N VAL A 379 -33.00 6.60 29.02
CA VAL A 379 -33.09 6.40 27.57
C VAL A 379 -31.90 7.02 26.83
N GLU A 380 -31.43 6.29 25.82
CA GLU A 380 -30.50 6.75 24.79
C GLU A 380 -31.23 6.75 23.44
N SER A 381 -31.13 7.84 22.69
CA SER A 381 -31.85 8.04 21.43
C SER A 381 -31.18 9.09 20.55
N THR A 382 -31.86 9.51 19.48
CA THR A 382 -31.44 10.64 18.63
C THR A 382 -32.35 11.85 18.83
N ALA A 383 -31.80 13.04 18.65
CA ALA A 383 -32.51 14.31 18.66
C ALA A 383 -33.83 14.30 17.87
N GLY A 384 -33.82 13.73 16.66
CA GLY A 384 -35.00 13.66 15.79
C GLY A 384 -36.14 12.76 16.28
N LYS A 385 -35.91 11.98 17.35
CA LYS A 385 -36.90 11.12 18.01
C LYS A 385 -37.43 11.73 19.32
N VAL A 386 -36.92 12.89 19.74
CA VAL A 386 -37.39 13.60 20.93
C VAL A 386 -38.53 14.55 20.55
N GLY A 387 -39.71 14.32 21.14
CA GLY A 387 -40.89 15.15 20.98
C GLY A 387 -40.89 16.39 21.88
N THR A 388 -41.87 17.26 21.69
CA THR A 388 -42.07 18.45 22.53
C THR A 388 -42.43 18.06 23.97
N LEU A 389 -41.81 18.72 24.95
CA LEU A 389 -42.20 18.67 26.36
C LEU A 389 -43.61 19.26 26.54
N SER A 390 -44.50 18.55 27.23
CA SER A 390 -45.86 18.99 27.54
C SER A 390 -46.34 18.37 28.85
N ASN A 391 -46.89 19.17 29.76
CA ASN A 391 -47.37 18.72 31.09
C ASN A 391 -46.34 17.89 31.90
N ASN A 392 -45.05 18.28 31.85
CA ASN A 392 -43.93 17.54 32.44
C ASN A 392 -43.75 16.11 31.90
N GLU A 393 -44.22 15.85 30.68
CA GLU A 393 -44.00 14.60 29.94
C GLU A 393 -43.35 14.89 28.58
N VAL A 394 -42.43 14.02 28.17
CA VAL A 394 -41.75 14.07 26.87
C VAL A 394 -41.85 12.70 26.20
N LYS A 395 -42.01 12.67 24.87
CA LYS A 395 -41.93 11.41 24.12
C LYS A 395 -40.55 11.25 23.52
N ILE A 396 -39.90 10.12 23.78
CA ILE A 396 -38.61 9.76 23.20
C ILE A 396 -38.77 8.38 22.57
N ASP A 397 -38.49 8.29 21.26
CA ASP A 397 -38.70 7.09 20.43
C ASP A 397 -40.11 6.47 20.53
N GLY A 398 -41.12 7.34 20.71
CA GLY A 398 -42.53 6.96 20.86
C GLY A 398 -42.98 6.64 22.29
N THR A 399 -42.05 6.36 23.21
CA THR A 399 -42.33 6.11 24.63
C THR A 399 -42.47 7.43 25.39
N THR A 400 -43.49 7.56 26.24
CA THR A 400 -43.66 8.73 27.11
C THR A 400 -42.85 8.56 28.39
N TYR A 401 -42.02 9.55 28.70
CA TYR A 401 -41.27 9.69 29.95
C TYR A 401 -41.75 10.92 30.71
N LYS A 402 -41.68 10.86 32.04
CA LYS A 402 -41.90 12.03 32.90
C LYS A 402 -40.59 12.80 33.07
N VAL A 403 -40.70 14.09 33.31
CA VAL A 403 -39.58 15.02 33.51
C VAL A 403 -39.81 15.72 34.85
N ASP A 404 -38.75 15.97 35.63
CA ASP A 404 -38.93 16.71 36.87
C ASP A 404 -39.24 18.20 36.62
N SER A 405 -39.94 18.81 37.58
CA SER A 405 -40.22 20.25 37.60
C SER A 405 -39.00 21.12 37.93
N ASN A 406 -37.95 20.56 38.54
CA ASN A 406 -36.81 21.28 39.10
C ASN A 406 -35.53 21.22 38.24
N VAL A 407 -35.61 20.82 36.97
CA VAL A 407 -34.45 20.76 36.04
C VAL A 407 -33.76 22.13 35.99
N THR A 408 -32.65 22.29 36.72
CA THR A 408 -31.96 23.58 36.88
C THR A 408 -31.12 23.89 35.66
N THR A 409 -31.42 25.02 35.03
CA THR A 409 -31.09 25.22 33.61
C THR A 409 -29.74 25.90 33.39
N THR A 410 -28.65 25.29 33.84
CA THR A 410 -27.28 25.78 33.61
C THR A 410 -26.63 24.96 32.49
N ALA A 411 -26.74 25.45 31.25
CA ALA A 411 -26.32 24.69 30.07
C ALA A 411 -24.81 24.83 29.78
N LEU A 412 -24.08 23.75 30.02
CA LEU A 412 -22.93 23.27 29.24
C LEU A 412 -23.14 21.77 29.09
N TYR A 413 -22.98 21.25 27.86
CA TYR A 413 -23.28 19.88 27.39
C TYR A 413 -24.68 19.28 27.63
N THR A 414 -25.48 19.88 28.51
CA THR A 414 -26.82 19.44 28.89
C THR A 414 -27.89 20.30 28.21
N GLY A 415 -28.80 19.63 27.49
CA GLY A 415 -29.93 20.26 26.82
C GLY A 415 -30.97 20.69 27.84
N LYS A 416 -31.24 22.00 27.93
CA LYS A 416 -32.28 22.57 28.80
C LYS A 416 -33.66 21.98 28.49
N LEU A 417 -34.11 21.02 29.29
CA LEU A 417 -35.52 20.67 29.40
C LEU A 417 -36.21 21.69 30.32
N ILE A 418 -36.75 22.75 29.71
CA ILE A 418 -38.00 23.45 30.05
C ILE A 418 -38.10 24.64 29.08
N ASP A 419 -39.19 24.66 28.32
CA ASP A 419 -39.43 25.48 27.13
C ASP A 419 -38.44 25.27 25.97
N GLY A 420 -38.68 24.17 25.24
CA GLY A 420 -38.11 23.95 23.91
C GLY A 420 -36.70 23.36 23.91
N LEU A 421 -36.59 22.04 24.07
CA LEU A 421 -35.49 21.27 23.49
C LEU A 421 -35.61 21.32 21.96
N ASN A 422 -35.34 22.48 21.37
CA ASN A 422 -35.38 22.69 19.94
C ASN A 422 -34.06 22.21 19.32
N VAL A 423 -33.86 20.89 19.32
CA VAL A 423 -32.80 20.18 18.58
C VAL A 423 -32.98 20.28 17.04
N GLY A 424 -33.81 21.21 16.58
CA GLY A 424 -34.25 21.44 15.20
C GLY A 424 -33.18 21.93 14.23
N GLY A 425 -31.89 21.83 14.59
CA GLY A 425 -30.78 21.90 13.65
C GLY A 425 -30.34 20.51 13.18
N ASN A 426 -30.12 19.58 14.11
CA ASN A 426 -29.36 18.36 13.82
C ASN A 426 -29.97 17.09 14.44
N LYS A 427 -30.99 16.53 13.79
CA LYS A 427 -31.76 15.36 14.25
C LYS A 427 -30.96 14.07 14.47
N ALA A 428 -29.76 13.93 13.90
CA ALA A 428 -28.94 12.73 14.08
C ALA A 428 -28.11 12.74 15.37
N ALA A 429 -28.03 13.89 16.05
CA ALA A 429 -27.27 14.07 17.28
C ALA A 429 -27.73 13.08 18.37
N ALA A 430 -26.77 12.55 19.11
CA ALA A 430 -27.04 11.65 20.22
C ALA A 430 -27.70 12.40 21.38
N VAL A 431 -28.65 11.73 22.03
CA VAL A 431 -29.36 12.22 23.22
C VAL A 431 -29.37 11.13 24.28
N LYS A 432 -28.90 11.45 25.48
CA LYS A 432 -29.00 10.59 26.68
C LYS A 432 -29.79 11.30 27.76
N ALA A 433 -30.71 10.61 28.41
CA ALA A 433 -31.52 11.15 29.50
C ALA A 433 -31.35 10.33 30.78
N TYR A 434 -31.11 11.00 31.89
CA TYR A 434 -30.78 10.40 33.18
C TYR A 434 -31.84 10.75 34.24
N ASP A 435 -32.14 9.76 35.07
CA ASP A 435 -32.68 9.89 36.43
C ASP A 435 -31.48 10.15 37.34
N ASN A 436 -31.57 11.09 38.28
CA ASN A 436 -30.46 11.44 39.18
C ASN A 436 -30.85 11.39 40.67
N ASP A 437 -32.09 11.04 41.00
CA ASP A 437 -32.57 10.83 42.38
C ASP A 437 -33.44 9.55 42.54
N ASP A 438 -33.39 8.63 41.57
CA ASP A 438 -34.19 7.38 41.44
C ASP A 438 -35.71 7.59 41.57
N ASN A 439 -36.23 8.77 41.18
CA ASN A 439 -37.65 9.10 41.33
C ASN A 439 -38.54 8.64 40.15
N GLY A 440 -37.94 8.11 39.07
CA GLY A 440 -38.60 7.65 37.86
C GLY A 440 -38.92 8.77 36.86
N LYS A 441 -38.16 9.87 36.87
CA LYS A 441 -38.30 11.02 35.97
C LYS A 441 -36.93 11.43 35.41
N ILE A 442 -36.96 12.07 34.24
CA ILE A 442 -35.77 12.67 33.65
C ILE A 442 -35.44 13.96 34.41
N ASP A 443 -34.25 14.00 35.01
CA ASP A 443 -33.67 15.19 35.65
C ASP A 443 -32.66 15.88 34.74
N THR A 444 -31.98 15.14 33.86
CA THR A 444 -30.91 15.68 33.02
C THR A 444 -30.91 15.04 31.64
N VAL A 445 -30.67 15.84 30.61
CA VAL A 445 -30.50 15.39 29.23
C VAL A 445 -29.18 15.92 28.67
N VAL A 446 -28.35 15.03 28.14
CA VAL A 446 -27.13 15.35 27.41
C VAL A 446 -27.45 15.36 25.91
N TYR A 447 -26.95 16.36 25.19
CA TYR A 447 -27.12 16.52 23.74
C TYR A 447 -25.81 16.98 23.12
N VAL A 448 -25.31 16.22 22.14
CA VAL A 448 -24.03 16.50 21.48
C VAL A 448 -24.28 17.01 20.06
N PRO A 449 -24.12 18.33 19.78
CA PRO A 449 -24.18 18.86 18.43
C PRO A 449 -22.96 18.44 17.62
N PHE A 450 -23.12 18.41 16.29
CA PHE A 450 -22.02 18.20 15.35
C PHE A 450 -22.29 18.98 14.05
N THR A 451 -21.29 19.07 13.18
CA THR A 451 -21.40 19.58 11.81
C THR A 451 -20.93 18.53 10.81
N ALA A 452 -21.76 18.19 9.82
CA ALA A 452 -21.36 17.27 8.73
C ALA A 452 -20.70 18.03 7.57
N ALA A 453 -19.50 17.61 7.20
CA ALA A 453 -18.71 18.26 6.16
C ALA A 453 -18.18 17.26 5.12
N LYS A 454 -17.90 17.73 3.91
CA LYS A 454 -17.16 16.98 2.89
C LYS A 454 -15.76 17.58 2.77
N VAL A 455 -14.72 16.76 2.83
CA VAL A 455 -13.33 17.19 2.67
C VAL A 455 -13.11 17.62 1.21
N SER A 456 -12.77 18.89 1.00
CA SER A 456 -12.62 19.50 -0.33
C SER A 456 -11.16 19.57 -0.79
N TYR A 457 -10.21 19.51 0.15
CA TYR A 457 -8.76 19.49 -0.10
C TYR A 457 -8.01 18.93 1.12
N VAL A 458 -6.88 18.25 0.90
CA VAL A 458 -5.92 17.84 1.93
C VAL A 458 -4.51 18.10 1.41
N GLY A 459 -3.65 18.72 2.22
CA GLY A 459 -2.21 18.86 1.97
C GLY A 459 -1.40 18.53 3.23
N GLU A 460 -0.07 18.65 3.19
CA GLU A 460 0.83 18.15 4.25
C GLU A 460 0.58 18.72 5.66
N LYS A 461 -0.01 19.92 5.79
CA LYS A 461 -0.17 20.63 7.07
C LYS A 461 -1.60 21.06 7.37
N SER A 462 -2.48 21.02 6.38
CA SER A 462 -3.83 21.54 6.49
C SER A 462 -4.77 20.92 5.47
N PHE A 463 -6.06 20.95 5.80
CA PHE A 463 -7.15 20.51 4.94
C PHE A 463 -8.23 21.59 4.84
N ASN A 464 -9.08 21.45 3.83
CA ASN A 464 -10.31 22.20 3.71
C ASN A 464 -11.48 21.22 3.70
N THR A 465 -12.61 21.65 4.25
CA THR A 465 -13.91 21.04 4.00
C THR A 465 -14.77 21.99 3.15
N ASP A 466 -16.04 21.66 2.98
CA ASP A 466 -17.05 22.55 2.39
C ASP A 466 -17.71 23.51 3.41
N VAL A 467 -17.36 23.40 4.71
CA VAL A 467 -17.82 24.31 5.78
C VAL A 467 -16.69 25.13 6.43
N SER A 468 -15.43 24.69 6.31
CA SER A 468 -14.26 25.34 6.90
C SER A 468 -13.06 25.25 5.97
N THR A 469 -12.22 26.29 5.93
CA THR A 469 -11.02 26.35 5.08
C THR A 469 -9.77 26.64 5.89
N ASN A 470 -8.63 26.12 5.41
CA ASN A 470 -7.31 26.23 6.02
C ASN A 470 -7.27 25.73 7.47
N VAL A 471 -7.90 24.59 7.74
CA VAL A 471 -7.87 23.91 9.04
C VAL A 471 -6.52 23.19 9.15
N LYS A 472 -5.68 23.53 10.13
CA LYS A 472 -4.34 22.92 10.28
C LYS A 472 -4.41 21.65 11.12
N PHE A 473 -3.67 20.62 10.73
CA PHE A 473 -3.55 19.38 11.52
C PHE A 473 -2.89 19.57 12.90
N GLU A 474 -2.18 20.68 13.11
CA GLU A 474 -1.60 21.04 14.41
C GLU A 474 -2.60 21.72 15.37
N ASP A 475 -3.75 22.20 14.86
CA ASP A 475 -4.76 22.93 15.64
C ASP A 475 -6.03 22.10 15.93
N VAL A 476 -6.14 20.87 15.40
CA VAL A 476 -7.36 20.04 15.43
C VAL A 476 -7.05 18.55 15.57
N ASN A 477 -7.97 17.79 16.16
CA ASN A 477 -7.92 16.33 16.15
C ASN A 477 -8.53 15.81 14.85
N ALA A 478 -7.72 15.25 13.96
CA ALA A 478 -8.16 14.66 12.70
C ALA A 478 -7.87 13.15 12.67
N TYR A 479 -8.78 12.36 12.08
CA TYR A 479 -8.52 10.94 11.82
C TYR A 479 -7.37 10.73 10.81
N ASP A 480 -6.64 9.63 11.00
CA ASP A 480 -5.55 9.21 10.12
C ASP A 480 -6.02 8.94 8.67
N ASP A 481 -5.11 9.11 7.70
CA ASP A 481 -5.35 8.88 6.27
C ASP A 481 -6.48 9.74 5.63
N MET A 482 -6.84 10.88 6.22
CA MET A 482 -7.85 11.80 5.67
C MET A 482 -7.62 12.16 4.19
N ALA A 483 -8.62 11.94 3.33
CA ALA A 483 -8.55 12.20 1.91
C ALA A 483 -9.64 13.17 1.40
N LYS A 484 -9.41 13.76 0.22
CA LYS A 484 -10.41 14.55 -0.49
C LYS A 484 -11.61 13.66 -0.88
N ASN A 485 -12.82 14.20 -0.74
CA ASN A 485 -14.12 13.55 -0.93
C ASN A 485 -14.53 12.55 0.17
N ASP A 486 -13.79 12.49 1.27
CA ASP A 486 -14.29 11.90 2.50
C ASP A 486 -15.36 12.79 3.13
N TYR A 487 -16.30 12.17 3.84
CA TYR A 487 -17.29 12.86 4.65
C TYR A 487 -16.87 12.76 6.10
N VAL A 488 -16.97 13.85 6.84
CA VAL A 488 -16.51 13.95 8.22
C VAL A 488 -17.60 14.53 9.12
N ILE A 489 -17.64 14.03 10.34
CA ILE A 489 -18.39 14.61 11.44
C ILE A 489 -17.42 15.48 12.24
N LYS A 490 -17.68 16.78 12.30
CA LYS A 490 -16.96 17.73 13.16
C LYS A 490 -17.71 17.89 14.48
N SER A 491 -17.03 17.64 15.59
CA SER A 491 -17.37 18.18 16.91
C SER A 491 -16.61 19.49 17.09
N ASP A 492 -17.29 20.56 17.49
CA ASP A 492 -16.62 21.84 17.77
C ASP A 492 -15.85 21.75 19.10
N ALA A 493 -14.74 22.50 19.24
CA ALA A 493 -13.89 22.58 20.43
C ALA A 493 -14.67 22.65 21.76
N ALA A 494 -15.68 23.52 21.84
CA ALA A 494 -16.55 23.68 23.02
C ALA A 494 -17.47 22.48 23.31
N ASN A 495 -17.33 21.38 22.57
CA ASN A 495 -18.03 20.11 22.72
C ASN A 495 -17.04 18.93 22.83
N THR A 496 -15.76 19.20 23.09
CA THR A 496 -14.68 18.20 23.16
C THR A 496 -13.89 18.38 24.44
N VAL A 497 -13.48 17.27 25.06
CA VAL A 497 -12.82 17.26 26.36
C VAL A 497 -11.52 18.06 26.36
N ASP A 498 -10.83 18.17 25.22
CA ASP A 498 -9.54 18.85 25.06
C ASP A 498 -9.63 20.22 24.36
N ASP A 499 -10.81 20.87 24.35
CA ASP A 499 -11.04 22.18 23.74
C ASP A 499 -10.56 22.27 22.27
N THR A 500 -10.57 21.14 21.55
CA THR A 500 -9.95 20.98 20.24
C THR A 500 -10.95 20.45 19.23
N ASP A 501 -11.20 21.23 18.16
CA ASP A 501 -12.07 20.84 17.06
C ASP A 501 -11.71 19.42 16.58
N THR A 502 -12.68 18.50 16.57
CA THR A 502 -12.43 17.08 16.32
C THR A 502 -13.19 16.61 15.08
N TYR A 503 -12.47 16.00 14.13
CA TYR A 503 -12.96 15.54 12.84
C TYR A 503 -12.81 14.02 12.70
N VAL A 504 -13.93 13.30 12.70
CA VAL A 504 -13.97 11.84 12.50
C VAL A 504 -14.61 11.48 11.17
N LEU A 505 -14.14 10.40 10.54
CA LEU A 505 -14.69 9.88 9.29
C LEU A 505 -16.15 9.43 9.49
N ALA A 506 -17.05 9.93 8.66
CA ALA A 506 -18.46 9.53 8.66
C ALA A 506 -18.66 8.21 7.92
N GLU A 507 -19.58 7.37 8.39
CA GLU A 507 -20.04 6.20 7.62
C GLU A 507 -20.70 6.68 6.31
N THR A 508 -20.41 6.01 5.19
CA THR A 508 -21.01 6.35 3.89
C THR A 508 -21.69 5.16 3.24
N VAL A 509 -22.89 5.40 2.72
CA VAL A 509 -23.65 4.43 1.92
C VAL A 509 -23.70 4.90 0.46
N LYS A 510 -23.50 3.97 -0.48
CA LYS A 510 -23.60 4.24 -1.93
C LYS A 510 -24.59 3.26 -2.53
N GLY A 511 -25.62 3.76 -3.19
CA GLY A 511 -26.65 2.92 -3.79
C GLY A 511 -27.69 3.70 -4.56
N LYS A 512 -28.58 2.97 -5.24
CA LYS A 512 -29.74 3.55 -5.93
C LYS A 512 -30.86 3.80 -4.91
N ILE A 513 -31.55 4.92 -5.05
CA ILE A 513 -32.77 5.22 -4.30
C ILE A 513 -33.92 4.36 -4.85
N GLU A 514 -34.37 3.41 -4.04
CA GLU A 514 -35.43 2.45 -4.38
C GLU A 514 -36.83 2.95 -4.02
N ALA A 515 -36.93 3.81 -3.00
CA ALA A 515 -38.18 4.34 -2.48
C ALA A 515 -37.94 5.64 -1.70
N THR A 516 -38.92 6.54 -1.71
CA THR A 516 -38.91 7.82 -1.00
C THR A 516 -40.19 8.02 -0.20
N LYS A 517 -40.06 8.61 0.99
CA LYS A 517 -41.16 9.16 1.82
C LYS A 517 -40.92 10.67 2.03
N SER A 518 -41.81 11.32 2.76
CA SER A 518 -41.70 12.74 3.12
C SER A 518 -40.48 13.09 3.97
N ASP A 519 -39.96 12.13 4.74
CA ASP A 519 -38.94 12.31 5.77
C ASP A 519 -37.76 11.33 5.67
N SER A 520 -37.79 10.42 4.70
CA SER A 520 -36.88 9.28 4.62
C SER A 520 -36.77 8.68 3.22
N VAL A 521 -35.69 7.94 2.97
CA VAL A 521 -35.32 7.35 1.69
C VAL A 521 -34.80 5.93 1.89
N ARG A 522 -35.01 5.03 0.91
CA ARG A 522 -34.48 3.65 0.94
C ARG A 522 -33.30 3.49 -0.03
N ILE A 523 -32.14 3.11 0.50
CA ILE A 523 -30.89 2.84 -0.22
C ILE A 523 -30.45 1.43 0.15
N ASP A 524 -30.23 0.56 -0.83
CA ASP A 524 -29.83 -0.84 -0.65
C ASP A 524 -30.68 -1.57 0.42
N GLY A 525 -32.00 -1.56 0.22
CA GLY A 525 -32.98 -2.13 1.13
C GLY A 525 -33.18 -1.41 2.49
N THR A 526 -32.29 -0.50 2.91
CA THR A 526 -32.30 0.13 4.24
C THR A 526 -32.90 1.54 4.20
N TRP A 527 -33.77 1.87 5.17
CA TRP A 527 -34.39 3.20 5.29
C TRP A 527 -33.52 4.13 6.13
N TYR A 528 -33.27 5.34 5.62
CA TYR A 528 -32.56 6.42 6.31
C TYR A 528 -33.44 7.68 6.35
N ASN A 529 -33.40 8.40 7.48
CA ASN A 529 -34.19 9.62 7.71
C ASN A 529 -33.42 10.88 7.28
N TYR A 530 -34.12 11.98 6.96
CA TYR A 530 -33.47 13.27 6.68
C TYR A 530 -33.20 14.05 7.98
N VAL A 531 -31.99 14.63 8.12
CA VAL A 531 -31.66 15.51 9.25
C VAL A 531 -32.55 16.76 9.28
N THR A 532 -32.75 17.41 8.13
CA THR A 532 -33.61 18.59 8.00
C THR A 532 -35.01 18.19 7.50
N THR A 533 -35.97 19.12 7.53
CA THR A 533 -37.33 18.91 6.98
C THR A 533 -37.42 19.11 5.46
N THR A 534 -36.34 19.58 4.85
CA THR A 534 -36.22 19.77 3.40
C THR A 534 -35.00 18.97 2.96
N PRO A 535 -35.16 17.77 2.37
CA PRO A 535 -34.02 17.02 1.87
C PRO A 535 -33.22 17.85 0.86
N GLU A 536 -31.92 17.59 0.76
CA GLU A 536 -31.11 18.07 -0.36
C GLU A 536 -31.83 17.68 -1.67
N LYS A 537 -31.78 18.57 -2.67
CA LYS A 537 -32.58 18.51 -3.92
C LYS A 537 -32.28 17.26 -4.79
N ASP A 538 -31.36 16.46 -4.31
CA ASP A 538 -30.56 15.43 -4.95
C ASP A 538 -31.07 14.02 -4.59
N LEU A 539 -31.83 13.88 -3.49
CA LEU A 539 -32.39 12.61 -3.00
C LEU A 539 -33.71 12.21 -3.69
N ALA A 540 -33.72 12.21 -5.02
CA ALA A 540 -34.88 11.83 -5.83
C ALA A 540 -34.97 10.31 -6.08
N LEU A 541 -36.20 9.80 -6.28
CA LEU A 541 -36.42 8.40 -6.69
C LEU A 541 -35.65 8.07 -7.98
N ASP A 542 -35.13 6.85 -8.06
CA ASP A 542 -34.26 6.35 -9.13
C ASP A 542 -32.85 6.96 -9.23
N SER A 543 -32.50 8.01 -8.48
CA SER A 543 -31.12 8.53 -8.41
C SER A 543 -30.17 7.53 -7.75
N THR A 544 -28.93 7.44 -8.23
CA THR A 544 -27.83 6.84 -7.45
C THR A 544 -27.18 7.91 -6.61
N VAL A 545 -26.89 7.64 -5.34
CA VAL A 545 -26.35 8.63 -4.39
C VAL A 545 -25.18 8.04 -3.59
N LYS A 546 -24.30 8.93 -3.11
CA LYS A 546 -23.37 8.66 -2.00
C LYS A 546 -23.84 9.54 -0.85
N ALA A 547 -24.14 8.95 0.30
CA ALA A 547 -24.68 9.65 1.45
C ALA A 547 -23.85 9.34 2.69
N ALA A 548 -23.45 10.37 3.42
CA ALA A 548 -22.93 10.26 4.77
C ALA A 548 -24.09 10.02 5.74
N VAL A 549 -23.95 9.00 6.58
CA VAL A 549 -24.98 8.59 7.54
C VAL A 549 -24.45 8.65 8.97
N LEU A 550 -25.33 9.03 9.90
CA LEU A 550 -25.08 9.00 11.33
C LEU A 550 -26.38 8.63 12.04
N ASN A 551 -26.35 7.63 12.93
CA ASN A 551 -27.48 7.20 13.74
C ASN A 551 -28.80 6.96 12.95
N GLY A 552 -28.70 6.46 11.72
CA GLY A 552 -29.86 6.20 10.83
C GLY A 552 -30.41 7.43 10.09
N TYR A 553 -29.72 8.57 10.14
CA TYR A 553 -30.05 9.77 9.38
C TYR A 553 -28.99 10.06 8.31
N ILE A 554 -29.41 10.56 7.14
CA ILE A 554 -28.52 11.15 6.14
C ILE A 554 -28.16 12.56 6.60
N VAL A 555 -26.89 12.75 6.93
CA VAL A 555 -26.34 14.04 7.39
C VAL A 555 -25.79 14.89 6.25
N LYS A 556 -25.41 14.25 5.14
CA LYS A 556 -24.94 14.91 3.90
C LYS A 556 -25.06 13.94 2.73
N SER A 557 -25.33 14.42 1.52
CA SER A 557 -25.41 13.56 0.34
C SER A 557 -24.91 14.24 -0.94
N GLU A 558 -24.70 13.43 -1.97
CA GLU A 558 -24.50 13.88 -3.35
C GLU A 558 -25.17 12.91 -4.33
N VAL A 559 -25.73 13.42 -5.42
CA VAL A 559 -26.10 12.57 -6.55
C VAL A 559 -24.83 12.04 -7.19
N VAL A 560 -24.71 10.71 -7.26
CA VAL A 560 -23.79 10.06 -8.19
C VAL A 560 -24.47 10.13 -9.55
N THR A 561 -24.33 11.26 -10.25
CA THR A 561 -24.83 11.50 -11.62
C THR A 561 -24.03 10.68 -12.63
N SER A 562 -24.07 9.35 -12.51
CA SER A 562 -23.34 8.39 -13.36
C SER A 562 -21.93 8.90 -13.69
N SER A 563 -21.14 9.22 -12.65
CA SER A 563 -19.74 9.61 -12.84
C SER A 563 -19.02 8.43 -13.47
N HIS A 564 -18.80 8.54 -14.78
CA HIS A 564 -18.22 7.49 -15.60
C HIS A 564 -16.78 7.30 -15.15
N GLU A 565 -16.48 6.15 -14.55
CA GLU A 565 -15.09 5.75 -14.33
C GLU A 565 -14.47 5.42 -15.69
N LEU A 566 -13.13 5.36 -15.78
CA LEU A 566 -12.45 5.01 -17.05
C LEU A 566 -13.00 3.72 -17.71
N LYS A 567 -13.45 2.76 -16.89
CA LYS A 567 -14.06 1.49 -17.33
C LYS A 567 -15.40 1.65 -18.07
N ASP A 568 -16.12 2.75 -17.85
CA ASP A 568 -17.44 3.01 -18.43
C ASP A 568 -17.33 3.69 -19.82
N TYR A 569 -16.10 3.96 -20.26
CA TYR A 569 -15.75 4.46 -21.59
C TYR A 569 -15.29 3.34 -22.53
N ALA A 570 -15.73 3.44 -23.79
CA ALA A 570 -15.32 2.58 -24.88
C ALA A 570 -15.20 3.36 -26.20
N LEU A 571 -14.42 2.84 -27.15
CA LEU A 571 -14.33 3.33 -28.52
C LEU A 571 -15.13 2.42 -29.45
N ILE A 572 -15.97 2.98 -30.33
CA ILE A 572 -16.62 2.19 -31.39
C ILE A 572 -15.58 1.87 -32.47
N VAL A 573 -15.24 0.60 -32.64
CA VAL A 573 -14.21 0.15 -33.63
C VAL A 573 -14.81 -0.49 -34.88
N ASN A 574 -16.06 -0.96 -34.82
CA ASN A 574 -16.84 -1.37 -35.99
C ASN A 574 -18.35 -1.31 -35.69
N ILE A 575 -19.18 -1.23 -36.73
CA ILE A 575 -20.64 -1.34 -36.66
C ILE A 575 -21.11 -2.35 -37.72
N ASP A 576 -22.04 -3.23 -37.36
CA ASP A 576 -22.52 -4.32 -38.22
C ASP A 576 -23.97 -4.68 -37.90
N LYS A 577 -24.55 -5.68 -38.57
CA LYS A 577 -25.90 -6.17 -38.32
C LYS A 577 -25.95 -7.70 -38.46
N ASP A 578 -26.47 -8.38 -37.44
CA ASP A 578 -26.56 -9.84 -37.38
C ASP A 578 -28.02 -10.33 -37.26
N ILE A 579 -28.21 -11.60 -36.89
CA ILE A 579 -29.54 -12.18 -36.68
C ILE A 579 -30.24 -11.68 -35.40
N ASN A 580 -29.49 -11.08 -34.47
CA ASN A 580 -29.95 -10.64 -33.17
C ASN A 580 -30.27 -9.14 -33.13
N GLY A 581 -29.70 -8.33 -34.02
CA GLY A 581 -30.01 -6.89 -34.12
C GLY A 581 -28.96 -6.07 -34.86
N GLU A 582 -28.97 -4.77 -34.62
CA GLU A 582 -27.81 -3.91 -34.90
C GLU A 582 -26.70 -4.26 -33.90
N GLN A 583 -25.45 -4.24 -34.34
CA GLN A 583 -24.28 -4.64 -33.56
C GLN A 583 -23.22 -3.53 -33.57
N ALA A 584 -22.55 -3.32 -32.44
CA ALA A 584 -21.33 -2.54 -32.36
C ALA A 584 -20.19 -3.41 -31.83
N LYS A 585 -19.01 -3.29 -32.44
CA LYS A 585 -17.77 -3.76 -31.81
C LYS A 585 -17.16 -2.61 -31.03
N LEU A 586 -17.09 -2.78 -29.71
CA LEU A 586 -16.49 -1.84 -28.78
C LEU A 586 -15.07 -2.30 -28.41
N LEU A 587 -14.18 -1.33 -28.22
CA LEU A 587 -12.89 -1.47 -27.53
C LEU A 587 -13.02 -0.75 -26.19
N PHE A 588 -12.83 -1.44 -25.07
CA PHE A 588 -12.95 -0.86 -23.73
C PHE A 588 -11.63 -0.24 -23.27
N ALA A 589 -11.67 0.58 -22.22
CA ALA A 589 -10.48 1.20 -21.63
C ALA A 589 -9.43 0.19 -21.14
N ASP A 590 -9.84 -1.03 -20.79
CA ASP A 590 -8.92 -2.11 -20.46
C ASP A 590 -8.18 -2.68 -21.68
N GLY A 591 -8.58 -2.33 -22.91
CA GLY A 591 -8.01 -2.82 -24.17
C GLY A 591 -8.65 -4.09 -24.73
N THR A 592 -9.67 -4.66 -24.09
CA THR A 592 -10.44 -5.78 -24.64
C THR A 592 -11.42 -5.29 -25.72
N THR A 593 -11.81 -6.17 -26.65
CA THR A 593 -12.89 -5.87 -27.60
C THR A 593 -14.05 -6.84 -27.47
N LYS A 594 -15.29 -6.33 -27.56
CA LYS A 594 -16.52 -7.11 -27.50
C LYS A 594 -17.47 -6.67 -28.61
N VAL A 595 -18.13 -7.63 -29.26
CA VAL A 595 -19.29 -7.36 -30.11
C VAL A 595 -20.53 -7.36 -29.21
N VAL A 596 -21.35 -6.31 -29.30
CA VAL A 596 -22.54 -6.11 -28.47
C VAL A 596 -23.73 -5.73 -29.33
N THR A 597 -24.90 -6.33 -29.02
CA THR A 597 -26.18 -5.92 -29.60
C THR A 597 -26.52 -4.53 -29.09
N THR A 598 -26.85 -3.60 -29.98
CA THR A 598 -27.22 -2.23 -29.64
C THR A 598 -28.71 -1.98 -29.85
N ASP A 599 -29.27 -1.03 -29.08
CA ASP A 599 -30.67 -0.60 -29.19
C ASP A 599 -31.00 0.02 -30.55
N VAL A 600 -30.02 0.70 -31.15
CA VAL A 600 -30.14 1.36 -32.45
C VAL A 600 -28.87 1.21 -33.29
N LYS A 601 -28.97 1.58 -34.57
CA LYS A 601 -27.83 1.72 -35.46
C LYS A 601 -27.03 3.00 -35.16
N TYR A 602 -25.73 2.84 -34.91
CA TYR A 602 -24.77 3.91 -34.64
C TYR A 602 -24.04 4.35 -35.91
N ASP A 603 -24.76 5.06 -36.78
CA ASP A 603 -24.32 5.41 -38.14
C ASP A 603 -23.76 6.84 -38.32
N GLY A 604 -23.50 7.55 -37.22
CA GLY A 604 -22.97 8.93 -37.28
C GLY A 604 -23.94 10.00 -37.77
N THR A 605 -25.25 9.73 -37.78
CA THR A 605 -26.28 10.77 -37.87
C THR A 605 -26.14 11.78 -36.70
N SER A 606 -26.63 13.02 -36.86
CA SER A 606 -26.28 14.19 -36.02
C SER A 606 -26.56 14.12 -34.51
N SER A 607 -27.07 13.00 -33.99
CA SER A 607 -27.29 12.73 -32.56
C SER A 607 -26.74 11.36 -32.10
N ARG A 608 -25.99 10.65 -32.96
CA ARG A 608 -25.49 9.29 -32.69
C ARG A 608 -23.98 9.20 -32.91
N ALA A 609 -23.33 8.37 -32.11
CA ALA A 609 -21.92 8.04 -32.29
C ALA A 609 -21.69 7.23 -33.58
N ASN A 610 -20.45 7.21 -34.05
CA ASN A 610 -19.97 6.47 -35.22
C ASN A 610 -18.67 5.71 -34.90
N VAL A 611 -18.18 4.88 -35.83
CA VAL A 611 -16.83 4.28 -35.74
C VAL A 611 -15.77 5.38 -35.58
N GLY A 612 -14.91 5.23 -34.57
CA GLY A 612 -13.92 6.23 -34.16
C GLY A 612 -14.40 7.23 -33.13
N ASP A 613 -15.68 7.23 -32.74
CA ASP A 613 -16.16 8.02 -31.60
C ASP A 613 -15.93 7.28 -30.28
N LEU A 614 -15.48 8.04 -29.27
CA LEU A 614 -15.50 7.65 -27.87
C LEU A 614 -16.94 7.75 -27.34
N VAL A 615 -17.38 6.72 -26.62
CA VAL A 615 -18.73 6.60 -26.06
C VAL A 615 -18.69 6.13 -24.61
N THR A 616 -19.72 6.49 -23.85
CA THR A 616 -20.12 5.78 -22.64
C THR A 616 -21.26 4.81 -22.96
N TYR A 617 -21.52 3.82 -22.12
CA TYR A 617 -22.52 2.79 -22.41
C TYR A 617 -23.35 2.35 -21.19
N GLU A 618 -24.63 2.10 -21.42
CA GLU A 618 -25.54 1.49 -20.45
C GLU A 618 -26.15 0.21 -21.01
N VAL A 619 -26.21 -0.87 -20.22
CA VAL A 619 -26.87 -2.13 -20.66
C VAL A 619 -28.32 -2.16 -20.17
N LYS A 620 -29.27 -2.05 -21.09
CA LYS A 620 -30.72 -2.07 -20.81
C LYS A 620 -31.35 -3.30 -21.45
N LYS A 621 -31.87 -4.21 -20.61
CA LYS A 621 -32.50 -5.48 -21.02
C LYS A 621 -31.64 -6.41 -21.90
N GLY A 622 -30.31 -6.25 -21.86
CA GLY A 622 -29.35 -7.02 -22.65
C GLY A 622 -28.82 -6.30 -23.90
N GLU A 623 -29.41 -5.16 -24.27
CA GLU A 623 -28.94 -4.28 -25.34
C GLU A 623 -28.05 -3.17 -24.77
N TYR A 624 -27.01 -2.78 -25.52
CA TYR A 624 -26.13 -1.67 -25.17
C TYR A 624 -26.66 -0.37 -25.79
N VAL A 625 -26.95 0.62 -24.94
CA VAL A 625 -27.23 2.00 -25.34
C VAL A 625 -25.93 2.78 -25.21
N LEU A 626 -25.39 3.25 -26.34
CA LEU A 626 -24.14 4.02 -26.40
C LEU A 626 -24.46 5.52 -26.47
N THR A 627 -23.77 6.32 -25.67
CA THR A 627 -23.87 7.79 -25.66
C THR A 627 -22.52 8.37 -26.06
N LYS A 628 -22.48 9.32 -27.00
CA LYS A 628 -21.23 9.97 -27.40
C LYS A 628 -20.63 10.72 -26.21
N ALA A 629 -19.33 10.53 -25.97
CA ALA A 629 -18.63 11.15 -24.85
C ALA A 629 -18.84 12.68 -24.82
N GLU A 630 -19.18 13.22 -23.64
CA GLU A 630 -19.47 14.65 -23.49
C GLU A 630 -18.22 15.51 -23.71
N THR A 631 -18.38 16.64 -24.41
CA THR A 631 -17.27 17.53 -24.80
C THR A 631 -17.38 18.95 -24.25
N SER A 632 -18.41 19.23 -23.43
CA SER A 632 -18.74 20.57 -22.94
C SER A 632 -18.86 20.69 -21.42
N ASP A 633 -18.98 19.57 -20.71
CA ASP A 633 -19.22 19.51 -19.27
C ASP A 633 -18.38 18.38 -18.66
N ALA A 634 -17.41 18.75 -17.83
CA ALA A 634 -16.42 17.82 -17.30
C ALA A 634 -17.00 16.93 -16.20
N ASP A 635 -17.86 17.49 -15.35
CA ASP A 635 -18.50 16.79 -14.24
C ASP A 635 -19.41 15.67 -14.77
N LYS A 636 -20.16 15.93 -15.85
CA LYS A 636 -20.97 14.90 -16.54
C LYS A 636 -20.12 13.82 -17.23
N ALA A 637 -18.93 14.18 -17.71
CA ALA A 637 -17.97 13.23 -18.24
C ALA A 637 -17.28 12.40 -17.14
N GLY A 638 -17.40 12.76 -15.85
CA GLY A 638 -16.74 12.05 -14.75
C GLY A 638 -15.26 12.44 -14.55
N PHE A 639 -14.84 13.62 -15.01
CA PHE A 639 -13.45 14.11 -14.89
C PHE A 639 -13.40 15.55 -14.38
N ASP A 640 -12.33 15.95 -13.68
CA ASP A 640 -12.21 17.33 -13.16
C ASP A 640 -12.13 18.38 -14.28
N LYS A 641 -11.67 18.00 -15.49
CA LYS A 641 -11.48 18.94 -16.61
C LYS A 641 -11.49 18.25 -17.99
N ILE A 642 -12.22 18.82 -18.94
CA ILE A 642 -12.06 18.53 -20.37
C ILE A 642 -11.02 19.48 -20.96
N VAL A 643 -10.05 18.92 -21.69
CA VAL A 643 -8.91 19.63 -22.26
C VAL A 643 -8.92 19.42 -23.77
N THR A 644 -9.22 20.48 -24.52
CA THR A 644 -9.10 20.48 -25.98
C THR A 644 -7.93 21.34 -26.42
N GLY A 645 -7.03 20.79 -27.24
CA GLY A 645 -5.96 21.56 -27.87
C GLY A 645 -4.80 20.72 -28.35
N LYS A 646 -3.70 21.39 -28.69
CA LYS A 646 -2.58 20.78 -29.40
C LYS A 646 -1.80 19.79 -28.52
N TYR A 647 -1.57 18.58 -29.02
CA TYR A 647 -0.54 17.66 -28.51
C TYR A 647 0.86 18.15 -28.86
N VAL A 648 1.73 18.18 -27.85
CA VAL A 648 3.14 18.56 -27.98
C VAL A 648 3.98 17.62 -27.11
N ASN A 649 5.03 17.05 -27.68
CA ASN A 649 5.99 16.20 -27.00
C ASN A 649 7.41 16.52 -27.50
N ASP A 650 8.13 17.31 -26.70
CA ASP A 650 9.48 17.81 -27.00
C ASP A 650 10.56 17.22 -26.06
N SER A 651 10.19 16.32 -25.13
CA SER A 651 11.07 15.85 -24.04
C SER A 651 10.63 14.54 -23.36
N GLY A 652 9.98 13.63 -24.09
CA GLY A 652 9.47 12.36 -23.54
C GLY A 652 8.39 12.53 -22.46
N LYS A 653 7.70 13.67 -22.47
CA LYS A 653 6.63 14.04 -21.53
C LYS A 653 5.53 14.74 -22.30
N GLY A 654 4.70 13.94 -22.97
CA GLY A 654 3.60 14.42 -23.79
C GLY A 654 2.64 15.34 -23.02
N LYS A 655 2.17 16.40 -23.70
CA LYS A 655 1.23 17.37 -23.18
C LYS A 655 0.10 17.63 -24.17
N ILE A 656 -1.10 17.91 -23.68
CA ILE A 656 -2.24 18.35 -24.49
C ILE A 656 -2.69 19.71 -23.94
N ASN A 657 -2.67 20.75 -24.79
CA ASN A 657 -2.97 22.13 -24.39
C ASN A 657 -2.21 22.64 -23.14
N GLY A 658 -0.97 22.14 -22.95
CA GLY A 658 -0.09 22.49 -21.82
C GLY A 658 -0.22 21.59 -20.59
N GLU A 659 -1.31 20.85 -20.43
CA GLU A 659 -1.49 19.86 -19.35
C GLU A 659 -0.69 18.59 -19.66
N ARG A 660 -0.07 17.97 -18.65
CA ARG A 660 0.76 16.76 -18.82
C ARG A 660 -0.12 15.51 -18.96
N ILE A 661 0.29 14.55 -19.77
CA ILE A 661 -0.35 13.23 -19.81
C ILE A 661 0.16 12.39 -18.63
N ALA A 662 -0.75 11.78 -17.86
CA ALA A 662 -0.41 10.88 -16.78
C ALA A 662 0.25 9.61 -17.33
N ASP A 663 1.23 9.05 -16.62
CA ASP A 663 2.02 7.93 -17.11
C ASP A 663 1.15 6.64 -17.24
N ASP A 664 0.06 6.56 -16.48
CA ASP A 664 -0.98 5.50 -16.45
C ASP A 664 -2.27 5.83 -17.25
N ALA A 665 -2.32 6.96 -17.97
CA ALA A 665 -3.50 7.37 -18.72
C ALA A 665 -3.94 6.34 -19.77
N VAL A 666 -5.26 6.19 -19.98
CA VAL A 666 -5.79 5.33 -21.05
C VAL A 666 -5.87 6.11 -22.35
N ILE A 667 -5.01 5.76 -23.32
CA ILE A 667 -5.00 6.38 -24.63
C ILE A 667 -5.58 5.38 -25.65
N PHE A 668 -6.77 5.68 -26.17
CA PHE A 668 -7.34 4.97 -27.31
C PHE A 668 -6.65 5.42 -28.59
N VAL A 669 -6.15 4.47 -29.39
CA VAL A 669 -5.35 4.75 -30.57
C VAL A 669 -5.91 4.05 -31.79
N LYS A 670 -5.93 4.78 -32.92
CA LYS A 670 -6.03 4.20 -34.25
C LYS A 670 -4.71 4.42 -35.01
N ASP A 671 -4.14 3.34 -35.53
CA ASP A 671 -2.83 3.37 -36.16
C ASP A 671 -2.87 3.61 -37.69
N SER A 672 -1.70 3.74 -38.31
CA SER A 672 -1.59 3.95 -39.76
C SER A 672 -2.06 2.76 -40.62
N ALA A 673 -2.28 1.59 -40.03
CA ALA A 673 -2.87 0.42 -40.68
C ALA A 673 -4.40 0.33 -40.46
N GLY A 674 -4.99 1.28 -39.72
CA GLY A 674 -6.41 1.30 -39.36
C GLY A 674 -6.77 0.36 -38.21
N LYS A 675 -5.79 -0.18 -37.47
CA LYS A 675 -6.01 -0.99 -36.27
C LYS A 675 -6.35 -0.08 -35.10
N PHE A 676 -7.38 -0.43 -34.34
CA PHE A 676 -7.71 0.20 -33.06
C PHE A 676 -7.12 -0.59 -31.87
N SER A 677 -6.60 0.12 -30.87
CA SER A 677 -6.01 -0.44 -29.64
C SER A 677 -6.01 0.60 -28.51
N THR A 678 -5.65 0.19 -27.29
CA THR A 678 -5.32 1.10 -26.19
C THR A 678 -3.82 1.04 -25.87
N MET A 679 -3.28 2.08 -25.24
CA MET A 679 -1.93 2.10 -24.65
C MET A 679 -1.90 3.03 -23.43
N ALA A 680 -0.88 2.91 -22.58
CA ALA A 680 -0.70 3.80 -21.45
C ALA A 680 -0.22 5.20 -21.90
N GLY A 681 -0.42 6.23 -21.07
CA GLY A 681 0.03 7.59 -21.36
C GLY A 681 1.56 7.71 -21.44
N SER A 682 2.29 6.93 -20.65
CA SER A 682 3.75 6.75 -20.73
C SER A 682 4.19 6.15 -22.08
N ASP A 683 3.36 5.32 -22.71
CA ASP A 683 3.65 4.74 -24.02
C ASP A 683 3.31 5.71 -25.16
N PHE A 684 2.20 6.42 -25.02
CA PHE A 684 1.86 7.49 -25.95
C PHE A 684 2.90 8.62 -25.92
N ALA A 685 3.51 8.90 -24.76
CA ALA A 685 4.63 9.83 -24.61
C ALA A 685 5.92 9.40 -25.33
N LYS A 686 5.99 8.19 -25.91
CA LYS A 686 7.08 7.76 -26.82
C LYS A 686 6.85 8.24 -28.26
N TYR A 687 5.65 8.71 -28.60
CA TYR A 687 5.32 9.24 -29.93
C TYR A 687 5.53 10.75 -29.99
N SER A 688 6.26 11.19 -31.02
CA SER A 688 6.56 12.61 -31.26
C SER A 688 5.31 13.42 -31.64
N THR A 689 5.39 14.75 -31.51
CA THR A 689 4.38 15.68 -32.04
C THR A 689 4.06 15.44 -33.53
N ALA A 690 5.04 14.99 -34.31
CA ALA A 690 4.87 14.70 -35.74
C ALA A 690 4.16 13.36 -36.02
N SER A 691 4.14 12.44 -35.05
CA SER A 691 3.56 11.10 -35.19
C SER A 691 2.03 11.08 -35.10
N VAL A 692 1.42 12.12 -34.52
CA VAL A 692 -0.04 12.24 -34.39
C VAL A 692 -0.63 12.97 -35.60
N VAL A 693 -1.68 12.39 -36.20
CA VAL A 693 -2.36 12.89 -37.41
C VAL A 693 -3.06 14.22 -37.10
N ASN A 694 -4.16 14.17 -36.34
CA ASN A 694 -4.80 15.36 -35.79
C ASN A 694 -4.16 15.71 -34.44
N LYS A 695 -3.53 16.87 -34.36
CA LYS A 695 -2.84 17.33 -33.15
C LYS A 695 -3.79 18.01 -32.18
N ASP A 696 -4.94 18.51 -32.63
CA ASP A 696 -5.94 19.13 -31.76
C ASP A 696 -6.85 18.03 -31.20
N ILE A 697 -6.51 17.59 -29.99
CA ILE A 697 -7.08 16.43 -29.32
C ILE A 697 -8.00 16.93 -28.20
N THR A 698 -9.20 16.35 -28.12
CA THR A 698 -10.04 16.45 -26.91
C THR A 698 -9.67 15.30 -25.99
N ALA A 699 -9.27 15.64 -24.78
CA ALA A 699 -8.84 14.71 -23.75
C ALA A 699 -9.47 15.08 -22.40
N TYR A 700 -9.45 14.14 -21.46
CA TYR A 700 -10.07 14.27 -20.16
C TYR A 700 -9.00 14.16 -19.08
N ALA A 701 -9.07 15.03 -18.09
CA ALA A 701 -8.02 15.25 -17.12
C ALA A 701 -8.57 15.32 -15.69
N ASN A 702 -7.81 14.75 -14.77
CA ASN A 702 -8.08 14.83 -13.33
C ASN A 702 -7.03 15.69 -12.65
N LYS A 703 -7.43 16.36 -11.57
CA LYS A 703 -6.56 17.23 -10.79
C LYS A 703 -5.86 16.43 -9.71
N ASP A 704 -4.53 16.35 -9.80
CA ASP A 704 -3.70 15.88 -8.70
C ASP A 704 -3.79 16.90 -7.55
N ASN A 705 -4.32 16.46 -6.41
CA ASN A 705 -4.53 17.33 -5.26
C ASN A 705 -3.24 17.56 -4.45
N SER A 706 -2.21 16.73 -4.63
CA SER A 706 -0.90 16.89 -3.99
C SER A 706 -0.03 17.96 -4.67
N THR A 707 -0.06 18.03 -6.00
CA THR A 707 0.72 19.00 -6.78
C THR A 707 -0.10 20.17 -7.34
N GLY A 708 -1.43 20.05 -7.35
CA GLY A 708 -2.35 21.07 -7.86
C GLY A 708 -2.48 21.14 -9.40
N TYR A 709 -1.71 20.35 -10.14
CA TYR A 709 -1.74 20.28 -11.60
C TYR A 709 -2.85 19.35 -12.10
N ASN A 710 -3.31 19.57 -13.33
CA ASN A 710 -4.18 18.61 -14.03
C ASN A 710 -3.31 17.64 -14.84
N SER A 711 -3.67 16.36 -14.81
CA SER A 711 -3.04 15.32 -15.63
C SER A 711 -4.10 14.69 -16.53
N ILE A 712 -3.81 14.59 -17.84
CA ILE A 712 -4.67 13.87 -18.79
C ILE A 712 -4.69 12.39 -18.40
N VAL A 713 -5.88 11.82 -18.23
CA VAL A 713 -6.11 10.40 -17.87
C VAL A 713 -6.83 9.61 -18.97
N LEU A 714 -7.46 10.28 -19.94
CA LEU A 714 -8.15 9.63 -21.06
C LEU A 714 -8.06 10.48 -22.34
N ALA A 715 -7.75 9.87 -23.48
CA ALA A 715 -7.82 10.51 -24.81
C ALA A 715 -8.08 9.51 -25.94
N TYR A 716 -8.53 10.01 -27.11
CA TYR A 716 -8.50 9.27 -28.38
C TYR A 716 -7.60 9.99 -29.39
N VAL A 717 -6.74 9.23 -30.09
CA VAL A 717 -5.70 9.77 -30.98
C VAL A 717 -5.56 8.92 -32.26
N GLU A 718 -5.21 9.56 -33.37
CA GLU A 718 -4.85 8.88 -34.63
C GLU A 718 -3.36 9.06 -34.92
N LEU A 719 -2.66 7.97 -35.25
CA LEU A 719 -1.21 7.96 -35.53
C LEU A 719 -0.91 7.73 -37.01
N ASN A 720 0.15 8.37 -37.51
CA ASN A 720 0.72 8.13 -38.85
C ASN A 720 1.78 7.02 -38.86
N ALA A 721 2.05 6.41 -37.71
CA ALA A 721 2.86 5.21 -37.56
C ALA A 721 1.96 4.00 -37.22
N LYS A 722 2.46 2.80 -37.51
CA LYS A 722 1.83 1.54 -37.08
C LYS A 722 2.01 1.41 -35.56
N VAL A 723 0.97 1.00 -34.84
CA VAL A 723 1.09 0.66 -33.42
C VAL A 723 1.67 -0.76 -33.31
N ASN A 724 3.00 -0.81 -33.35
CA ASN A 724 3.76 -1.91 -32.78
C ASN A 724 4.00 -1.55 -31.30
N SER A 725 3.00 -1.77 -30.44
CA SER A 725 3.05 -1.44 -29.01
C SER A 725 3.87 -2.41 -28.18
N ILE A 726 5.02 -2.88 -28.68
CA ILE A 726 6.03 -3.42 -27.78
C ILE A 726 6.69 -2.21 -27.12
N THR A 727 6.15 -1.83 -25.98
CA THR A 727 6.90 -1.08 -24.97
C THR A 727 8.14 -1.92 -24.75
N SER A 728 9.30 -1.44 -25.22
CA SER A 728 10.44 -2.33 -25.43
C SER A 728 11.09 -2.69 -24.11
N ASN A 729 10.45 -3.59 -23.36
CA ASN A 729 11.03 -4.29 -22.25
C ASN A 729 12.04 -5.25 -22.86
N TYR A 730 13.29 -5.09 -22.50
CA TYR A 730 14.38 -5.88 -23.05
C TYR A 730 14.67 -7.02 -22.09
N GLY A 731 14.87 -8.22 -22.64
CA GLY A 731 15.20 -9.42 -21.89
C GLY A 731 16.55 -9.99 -22.33
N TYR A 732 17.25 -10.59 -21.39
CA TYR A 732 18.46 -11.39 -21.61
C TYR A 732 18.21 -12.83 -21.19
N VAL A 733 18.33 -13.80 -22.10
CA VAL A 733 17.97 -15.21 -21.84
C VAL A 733 19.00 -15.87 -20.90
N THR A 734 18.62 -16.19 -19.66
CA THR A 734 19.52 -16.77 -18.64
C THR A 734 19.45 -18.30 -18.52
N SER A 735 18.59 -18.98 -19.30
CA SER A 735 18.49 -20.45 -19.33
C SER A 735 18.53 -21.03 -20.75
N ALA A 736 18.57 -22.37 -20.87
CA ALA A 736 18.32 -23.01 -22.17
C ALA A 736 16.85 -22.82 -22.57
N VAL A 737 16.60 -22.58 -23.86
CA VAL A 737 15.24 -22.49 -24.42
C VAL A 737 14.71 -23.90 -24.70
N SER A 738 13.58 -24.21 -24.09
CA SER A 738 12.86 -25.48 -24.22
C SER A 738 11.52 -25.28 -24.92
N THR A 739 10.77 -26.36 -25.17
CA THR A 739 9.39 -26.27 -25.68
C THR A 739 8.42 -27.02 -24.77
N THR A 740 7.27 -26.41 -24.48
CA THR A 740 6.22 -26.95 -23.61
C THR A 740 4.85 -26.89 -24.29
N LYS A 741 3.78 -27.25 -23.58
CA LYS A 741 2.39 -27.13 -24.03
C LYS A 741 1.65 -26.01 -23.30
N ASN A 742 1.01 -25.11 -24.05
CA ASN A 742 0.16 -24.05 -23.50
C ASN A 742 -1.21 -24.62 -23.04
N LYS A 743 -2.09 -23.76 -22.50
CA LYS A 743 -3.41 -24.15 -21.98
C LYS A 743 -4.33 -24.76 -23.05
N ASP A 744 -4.09 -24.41 -24.32
CA ASP A 744 -4.86 -24.86 -25.49
C ASP A 744 -4.23 -26.09 -26.20
N GLY A 745 -3.09 -26.59 -25.70
CA GLY A 745 -2.42 -27.78 -26.21
C GLY A 745 -1.45 -27.55 -27.37
N GLU A 746 -1.13 -26.32 -27.69
CA GLU A 746 -0.16 -25.93 -28.73
C GLU A 746 1.28 -25.99 -28.20
N THR A 747 2.26 -26.16 -29.09
CA THR A 747 3.68 -26.23 -28.70
C THR A 747 4.32 -24.85 -28.74
N VAL A 748 4.66 -24.32 -27.56
CA VAL A 748 5.27 -22.99 -27.36
C VAL A 748 6.67 -23.12 -26.77
N SER A 749 7.47 -22.05 -26.78
CA SER A 749 8.79 -22.03 -26.13
C SER A 749 8.67 -21.72 -24.64
N SER A 750 9.63 -22.17 -23.84
CA SER A 750 9.71 -21.85 -22.40
C SER A 750 11.15 -21.75 -21.91
N PHE A 751 11.44 -20.70 -21.15
CA PHE A 751 12.77 -20.32 -20.66
C PHE A 751 12.69 -19.34 -19.47
N THR A 752 13.85 -19.04 -18.89
CA THR A 752 14.05 -17.99 -17.89
C THR A 752 14.86 -16.84 -18.49
N PHE A 753 14.54 -15.59 -18.13
CA PHE A 753 15.25 -14.41 -18.58
C PHE A 753 15.40 -13.33 -17.50
N TRP A 754 16.29 -12.38 -17.74
CA TRP A 754 16.59 -11.23 -16.89
C TRP A 754 16.25 -9.92 -17.61
N ASP A 755 15.54 -9.00 -16.95
CA ASP A 755 15.11 -7.72 -17.54
C ASP A 755 15.95 -6.49 -17.09
N GLY A 756 16.94 -6.70 -16.20
CA GLY A 756 17.73 -5.65 -15.57
C GLY A 756 17.41 -5.41 -14.08
N ALA A 757 16.24 -5.84 -13.61
CA ALA A 757 15.76 -5.71 -12.23
C ALA A 757 15.26 -7.04 -11.62
N THR A 758 14.63 -7.91 -12.42
CA THR A 758 13.97 -9.15 -12.00
C THR A 758 14.25 -10.32 -12.95
N GLU A 759 14.30 -11.53 -12.39
CA GLU A 759 14.47 -12.77 -13.14
C GLU A 759 13.11 -13.47 -13.33
N HIS A 760 12.63 -13.49 -14.57
CA HIS A 760 11.36 -14.08 -14.98
C HIS A 760 11.56 -15.56 -15.29
N LYS A 761 10.97 -16.45 -14.47
CA LYS A 761 11.27 -17.89 -14.47
C LYS A 761 10.23 -18.70 -15.18
N ASP A 762 10.70 -19.67 -15.96
CA ASP A 762 9.90 -20.69 -16.64
C ASP A 762 8.70 -20.11 -17.42
N ILE A 763 8.90 -18.94 -18.03
CA ILE A 763 7.87 -18.25 -18.81
C ILE A 763 7.41 -19.11 -19.99
N MET A 764 6.22 -18.85 -20.50
CA MET A 764 5.72 -19.49 -21.72
C MET A 764 5.45 -18.42 -22.76
N THR A 765 5.99 -18.60 -23.97
CA THR A 765 5.69 -17.69 -25.08
C THR A 765 4.32 -17.98 -25.69
N ASP A 766 3.78 -17.03 -26.45
CA ASP A 766 2.58 -17.20 -27.26
C ASP A 766 2.82 -18.14 -28.46
N GLU A 767 3.95 -18.01 -29.14
CA GLU A 767 4.39 -18.88 -30.23
C GLU A 767 5.79 -19.48 -30.02
N LYS A 768 6.23 -20.37 -30.91
CA LYS A 768 7.58 -20.97 -30.83
C LYS A 768 8.65 -20.01 -31.36
N VAL A 769 9.42 -19.39 -30.47
CA VAL A 769 10.54 -18.49 -30.81
C VAL A 769 11.86 -19.23 -31.05
N SER A 770 12.76 -18.58 -31.80
CA SER A 770 14.11 -19.09 -32.17
C SER A 770 15.23 -18.41 -31.39
N LEU A 771 15.17 -18.43 -30.05
CA LEU A 771 16.18 -17.85 -29.16
C LEU A 771 17.10 -18.92 -28.53
N SER A 772 18.28 -18.48 -28.11
CA SER A 772 19.31 -19.25 -27.40
C SER A 772 19.68 -18.63 -26.03
N LYS A 773 20.36 -19.40 -25.16
CA LYS A 773 20.89 -18.87 -23.89
C LYS A 773 21.93 -17.77 -24.19
N GLY A 774 21.71 -16.57 -23.65
CA GLY A 774 22.53 -15.39 -23.86
C GLY A 774 22.03 -14.44 -24.96
N ASP A 775 20.89 -14.73 -25.58
CA ASP A 775 20.29 -13.82 -26.56
C ASP A 775 19.61 -12.63 -25.88
N ILE A 776 19.57 -11.50 -26.59
CA ILE A 776 18.88 -10.27 -26.17
C ILE A 776 17.65 -10.10 -27.07
N PHE A 777 16.48 -9.87 -26.46
CA PHE A 777 15.18 -9.81 -27.14
C PHE A 777 14.30 -8.69 -26.55
N THR A 778 13.21 -8.33 -27.22
CA THR A 778 12.11 -7.52 -26.64
C THR A 778 10.93 -8.41 -26.29
N TYR A 779 10.19 -8.07 -25.22
CA TYR A 779 9.01 -8.80 -24.80
C TYR A 779 7.82 -7.93 -24.38
N GLU A 780 6.63 -8.51 -24.52
CA GLU A 780 5.36 -8.01 -23.98
C GLU A 780 4.71 -9.15 -23.18
N GLU A 781 4.33 -8.90 -21.92
CA GLU A 781 3.56 -9.86 -21.13
C GLU A 781 2.07 -9.72 -21.48
N ASN A 782 1.50 -10.80 -22.02
CA ASN A 782 0.08 -10.88 -22.35
C ASN A 782 -0.76 -11.12 -21.10
N LYS A 783 -2.02 -10.64 -21.12
CA LYS A 783 -2.96 -10.75 -20.00
C LYS A 783 -3.30 -12.18 -19.55
N ASP A 784 -2.97 -13.19 -20.33
CA ASP A 784 -3.17 -14.60 -20.00
C ASP A 784 -1.95 -15.25 -19.32
N GLY A 785 -0.87 -14.48 -19.11
CA GLY A 785 0.41 -14.89 -18.56
C GLY A 785 1.39 -15.47 -19.58
N SER A 786 1.10 -15.36 -20.89
CA SER A 786 2.05 -15.68 -21.95
C SER A 786 2.93 -14.47 -22.33
N TYR A 787 4.03 -14.70 -23.04
CA TYR A 787 4.98 -13.66 -23.42
C TYR A 787 5.14 -13.61 -24.94
N THR A 788 4.77 -12.49 -25.56
CA THR A 788 5.11 -12.24 -26.97
C THR A 788 6.56 -11.77 -27.03
N VAL A 789 7.40 -12.43 -27.82
CA VAL A 789 8.86 -12.26 -27.81
C VAL A 789 9.42 -12.10 -29.22
N THR A 790 10.21 -11.04 -29.44
CA THR A 790 10.82 -10.72 -30.75
C THR A 790 12.30 -10.34 -30.62
N GLU A 791 13.08 -10.56 -31.68
CA GLU A 791 14.49 -10.15 -31.73
C GLU A 791 14.67 -8.62 -31.65
N VAL A 792 15.81 -8.14 -31.15
CA VAL A 792 16.10 -6.70 -31.06
C VAL A 792 16.66 -6.14 -32.36
N ASP A 793 15.84 -5.36 -33.07
CA ASP A 793 16.29 -4.53 -34.18
C ASP A 793 17.40 -3.57 -33.77
N ASN A 794 18.39 -3.37 -34.64
CA ASN A 794 19.48 -2.41 -34.47
C ASN A 794 20.33 -2.54 -33.19
N LEU A 795 20.33 -3.70 -32.52
CA LEU A 795 21.28 -4.02 -31.46
C LEU A 795 22.72 -3.98 -32.00
N LEU A 796 23.63 -3.20 -31.39
CA LEU A 796 25.02 -3.03 -31.83
C LEU A 796 25.98 -3.39 -30.69
N ARG A 797 27.00 -4.22 -30.97
CA ARG A 797 28.08 -4.54 -30.02
C ARG A 797 29.10 -3.41 -30.00
N THR A 798 29.61 -3.05 -28.83
CA THR A 798 30.57 -1.94 -28.70
C THR A 798 31.47 -2.03 -27.45
N ALA A 799 32.49 -1.20 -27.44
CA ALA A 799 33.28 -0.87 -26.26
C ALA A 799 32.92 0.56 -25.79
N ILE A 800 32.58 0.72 -24.52
CA ILE A 800 32.36 2.01 -23.87
C ILE A 800 33.72 2.64 -23.56
N ILE A 801 34.06 3.79 -24.15
CA ILE A 801 35.38 4.43 -23.95
C ILE A 801 35.33 5.71 -23.10
N ALA A 802 34.14 6.27 -22.87
CA ALA A 802 33.92 7.32 -21.88
C ALA A 802 32.48 7.29 -21.39
N TYR A 803 32.26 7.64 -20.13
CA TYR A 803 30.94 7.85 -19.54
C TYR A 803 31.02 8.96 -18.48
N ASN A 804 30.03 9.86 -18.45
CA ASN A 804 29.89 10.91 -17.46
C ASN A 804 28.54 10.78 -16.75
N GLU A 805 28.57 10.19 -15.56
CA GLU A 805 27.42 9.94 -14.70
C GLU A 805 26.56 11.19 -14.40
N LYS A 806 27.15 12.39 -14.41
CA LYS A 806 26.43 13.63 -14.03
C LYS A 806 25.49 14.18 -15.08
N ASN A 807 25.70 13.87 -16.35
CA ASN A 807 24.88 14.39 -17.45
C ASN A 807 24.48 13.31 -18.47
N GLY A 808 24.89 12.06 -18.29
CA GLY A 808 24.50 10.96 -19.16
C GLY A 808 25.37 10.79 -20.41
N ASP A 809 26.33 11.69 -20.69
CA ASP A 809 27.19 11.57 -21.88
C ASP A 809 27.91 10.22 -21.88
N ILE A 810 27.75 9.44 -22.94
CA ILE A 810 28.46 8.19 -23.16
C ILE A 810 29.12 8.18 -24.54
N ARG A 811 30.27 7.53 -24.65
CA ARG A 811 30.99 7.36 -25.92
C ARG A 811 31.30 5.90 -26.18
N PHE A 812 30.86 5.44 -27.35
CA PHE A 812 31.06 4.10 -27.88
C PHE A 812 32.13 4.10 -28.98
N THR A 813 32.71 2.94 -29.27
CA THR A 813 33.62 2.74 -30.42
C THR A 813 33.43 1.37 -31.09
N ASP A 814 33.56 1.30 -32.42
CA ASP A 814 33.64 0.02 -33.16
C ASP A 814 35.08 -0.55 -33.23
N ALA A 815 36.05 0.09 -32.55
CA ALA A 815 37.44 -0.37 -32.45
C ALA A 815 37.61 -1.76 -31.80
N SER A 816 36.54 -2.37 -31.27
CA SER A 816 36.55 -3.75 -30.76
C SER A 816 36.85 -4.84 -31.81
N LEU A 817 36.93 -4.46 -33.09
CA LEU A 817 37.30 -5.36 -34.20
C LEU A 817 38.49 -4.85 -35.05
N ASN A 818 38.95 -3.60 -34.90
CA ASN A 818 40.05 -3.03 -35.69
C ASN A 818 40.70 -1.79 -35.03
N ASP A 819 41.90 -1.45 -35.50
CA ASP A 819 42.76 -0.35 -35.03
C ASP A 819 42.36 1.06 -35.54
N LYS A 820 41.20 1.21 -36.19
CA LYS A 820 40.74 2.44 -36.86
C LYS A 820 39.26 2.74 -36.62
N GLY A 821 38.78 2.40 -35.42
CA GLY A 821 37.36 2.53 -35.09
C GLY A 821 36.82 3.97 -35.14
N SER A 822 35.54 4.08 -35.48
CA SER A 822 34.75 5.30 -35.38
C SER A 822 34.13 5.42 -34.00
N ASN A 823 34.21 6.61 -33.41
CA ASN A 823 33.55 6.90 -32.13
C ASN A 823 32.13 7.41 -32.36
N VAL A 824 31.20 6.97 -31.53
CA VAL A 824 29.82 7.48 -31.47
C VAL A 824 29.63 8.16 -30.12
N ASN A 825 29.23 9.43 -30.12
CA ASN A 825 28.73 10.08 -28.91
C ASN A 825 27.24 9.79 -28.78
N ALA A 826 26.77 9.55 -27.56
CA ALA A 826 25.37 9.33 -27.26
C ALA A 826 25.05 9.82 -25.82
N GLU A 827 23.78 9.83 -25.46
CA GLU A 827 23.27 10.27 -24.16
C GLU A 827 22.45 9.14 -23.51
N ILE A 828 22.78 8.81 -22.26
CA ILE A 828 21.95 7.99 -21.38
C ILE A 828 20.94 8.91 -20.70
N THR A 829 19.66 8.69 -20.99
CA THR A 829 18.55 9.45 -20.41
C THR A 829 17.90 8.64 -19.28
N LYS A 830 16.92 9.25 -18.60
CA LYS A 830 16.03 8.53 -17.67
C LYS A 830 15.18 7.44 -18.33
N ASP A 831 15.12 7.42 -19.66
CA ASP A 831 14.31 6.50 -20.47
C ASP A 831 15.17 5.39 -21.11
N THR A 832 16.50 5.42 -20.92
CA THR A 832 17.42 4.35 -21.31
C THR A 832 17.25 3.13 -20.41
N VAL A 833 16.93 1.98 -21.01
CA VAL A 833 16.95 0.69 -20.30
C VAL A 833 18.39 0.22 -20.15
N ILE A 834 18.84 -0.03 -18.92
CA ILE A 834 20.18 -0.57 -18.63
C ILE A 834 20.05 -1.99 -18.07
N ILE A 835 20.63 -2.98 -18.76
CA ILE A 835 20.66 -4.38 -18.32
C ILE A 835 22.08 -4.78 -17.95
N GLY A 836 22.31 -5.06 -16.68
CA GLY A 836 23.54 -5.68 -16.21
C GLY A 836 23.56 -7.18 -16.47
N ILE A 837 24.65 -7.68 -17.05
CA ILE A 837 24.88 -9.12 -17.22
C ILE A 837 26.27 -9.53 -16.75
N ASN A 838 26.43 -10.84 -16.60
CA ASN A 838 27.70 -11.57 -16.64
C ASN A 838 27.61 -12.50 -17.86
N SER A 839 28.42 -12.25 -18.89
CA SER A 839 28.34 -13.01 -20.13
C SER A 839 28.97 -14.40 -20.08
N ASP A 840 29.91 -14.65 -19.18
CA ASP A 840 30.56 -15.96 -19.01
C ASP A 840 29.56 -16.99 -18.43
N ASP A 841 28.87 -16.61 -17.35
CA ASP A 841 27.82 -17.44 -16.75
C ASP A 841 26.49 -17.38 -17.52
N LYS A 842 26.35 -16.40 -18.43
CA LYS A 842 25.10 -15.99 -19.09
C LYS A 842 23.98 -15.79 -18.06
N ALA A 843 24.23 -14.87 -17.13
CA ALA A 843 23.37 -14.55 -15.98
C ALA A 843 23.14 -13.04 -15.82
N GLY A 844 22.05 -12.66 -15.14
CA GLY A 844 21.73 -11.27 -14.84
C GLY A 844 22.50 -10.70 -13.64
N VAL A 845 22.77 -9.39 -13.66
CA VAL A 845 23.44 -8.66 -12.57
C VAL A 845 22.67 -7.39 -12.24
N ALA A 846 22.17 -7.30 -11.01
CA ALA A 846 21.40 -6.15 -10.53
C ALA A 846 22.28 -4.93 -10.25
N GLY A 847 21.75 -3.73 -10.52
CA GLY A 847 22.42 -2.46 -10.20
C GLY A 847 23.67 -2.16 -11.03
N ALA A 848 23.80 -2.73 -12.22
CA ALA A 848 24.90 -2.44 -13.11
C ALA A 848 24.87 -1.00 -13.62
N VAL A 849 26.06 -0.40 -13.70
CA VAL A 849 26.30 0.94 -14.25
C VAL A 849 27.24 0.84 -15.47
N PRO A 850 27.24 1.82 -16.40
CA PRO A 850 28.15 1.80 -17.53
C PRO A 850 29.62 1.80 -17.08
N THR A 851 30.36 0.76 -17.44
CA THR A 851 31.80 0.63 -17.18
C THR A 851 32.61 1.02 -18.41
N ILE A 852 33.81 1.57 -18.21
CA ILE A 852 34.74 1.81 -19.33
C ILE A 852 35.42 0.49 -19.70
N ALA A 853 35.46 0.20 -20.99
CA ALA A 853 36.07 -0.96 -21.60
C ALA A 853 37.58 -1.06 -21.36
N ILE A 854 38.08 -2.29 -21.27
CA ILE A 854 39.51 -2.58 -21.11
C ILE A 854 40.22 -2.37 -22.47
N GLU A 855 41.21 -1.48 -22.51
CA GLU A 855 42.12 -1.36 -23.67
C GLU A 855 42.98 -2.63 -23.79
N THR A 856 43.16 -3.12 -25.01
CA THR A 856 43.95 -4.33 -25.31
C THR A 856 45.46 -4.05 -25.29
N ASP A 857 46.27 -5.07 -25.59
CA ASP A 857 47.71 -4.92 -25.82
C ASP A 857 48.04 -4.03 -27.04
N LYS A 858 47.07 -3.79 -27.91
CA LYS A 858 47.12 -2.81 -29.01
C LYS A 858 46.43 -1.52 -28.60
N SER A 859 47.20 -0.44 -28.51
CA SER A 859 46.63 0.85 -28.12
C SER A 859 45.58 1.35 -29.13
N GLY A 860 44.49 1.91 -28.63
CA GLY A 860 43.31 2.33 -29.39
C GLY A 860 42.31 1.21 -29.69
N VAL A 861 42.61 -0.05 -29.36
CA VAL A 861 41.71 -1.20 -29.52
C VAL A 861 41.19 -1.63 -28.15
N TYR A 862 39.87 -1.69 -28.00
CA TYR A 862 39.19 -1.95 -26.71
C TYR A 862 38.37 -3.24 -26.75
N GLN A 863 38.36 -4.00 -25.66
CA GLN A 863 37.48 -5.16 -25.51
C GLN A 863 36.02 -4.68 -25.48
N ALA A 864 35.13 -5.30 -26.24
CA ALA A 864 33.71 -4.94 -26.17
C ALA A 864 33.16 -5.33 -24.81
N ASN A 865 32.43 -4.44 -24.16
CA ASN A 865 31.80 -4.66 -22.85
C ASN A 865 30.31 -4.32 -22.85
N ALA A 866 29.74 -3.93 -23.99
CA ALA A 866 28.32 -3.59 -24.08
C ALA A 866 27.66 -3.95 -25.42
N TYR A 867 26.34 -4.11 -25.38
CA TYR A 867 25.46 -3.88 -26.53
C TYR A 867 24.64 -2.61 -26.33
N TYR A 868 24.29 -1.92 -27.40
CA TYR A 868 23.41 -0.75 -27.34
C TYR A 868 22.41 -0.70 -28.51
N VAL A 869 21.31 0.02 -28.32
CA VAL A 869 20.35 0.39 -29.38
C VAL A 869 20.18 1.90 -29.34
N MET A 870 20.34 2.58 -30.48
CA MET A 870 20.09 4.03 -30.57
C MET A 870 18.60 4.36 -30.62
N GLY A 871 18.26 5.47 -29.97
CA GLY A 871 16.96 6.11 -29.98
C GLY A 871 16.80 7.12 -31.11
N VAL A 872 16.10 8.22 -30.81
CA VAL A 872 15.94 9.33 -31.75
C VAL A 872 17.00 10.38 -31.43
N GLY A 873 17.82 10.76 -32.42
CA GLY A 873 18.97 11.62 -32.19
C GLY A 873 20.10 10.85 -31.50
N ASP A 874 20.69 11.46 -30.46
CA ASP A 874 21.85 10.91 -29.76
C ASP A 874 21.48 10.05 -28.53
N GLU A 875 20.19 9.85 -28.24
CA GLU A 875 19.72 9.03 -27.11
C GLU A 875 20.06 7.54 -27.26
N VAL A 876 20.43 6.88 -26.16
CA VAL A 876 20.50 5.41 -26.06
C VAL A 876 19.18 4.85 -25.53
N LYS A 877 18.54 3.92 -26.26
CA LYS A 877 17.30 3.25 -25.81
C LYS A 877 17.56 2.04 -24.92
N LEU A 878 18.53 1.22 -25.30
CA LEU A 878 18.98 0.06 -24.56
C LEU A 878 20.50 0.13 -24.42
N LEU A 879 20.99 -0.19 -23.24
CA LEU A 879 22.40 -0.46 -22.95
C LEU A 879 22.50 -1.76 -22.14
N VAL A 880 22.99 -2.83 -22.74
CA VAL A 880 23.34 -4.07 -22.03
C VAL A 880 24.82 -3.99 -21.68
N VAL A 881 25.17 -4.02 -20.39
CA VAL A 881 26.54 -3.88 -19.89
C VAL A 881 27.00 -5.22 -19.31
N ASP A 882 28.10 -5.76 -19.83
CA ASP A 882 28.81 -6.85 -19.17
C ASP A 882 29.68 -6.29 -18.05
N THR A 883 29.33 -6.67 -16.82
CA THR A 883 29.97 -6.20 -15.60
C THR A 883 31.37 -6.76 -15.38
N TYR A 884 31.76 -7.82 -16.11
CA TYR A 884 33.08 -8.45 -16.04
C TYR A 884 34.00 -8.14 -17.23
N GLY A 885 33.50 -7.40 -18.23
CA GLY A 885 34.32 -6.60 -19.15
C GLY A 885 34.72 -7.24 -20.49
N ASN A 886 34.09 -8.34 -20.92
CA ASN A 886 34.34 -8.95 -22.23
C ASN A 886 33.08 -9.65 -22.79
N ILE A 887 32.21 -8.86 -23.41
CA ILE A 887 30.95 -9.35 -23.98
C ILE A 887 31.20 -10.09 -25.31
N PRO A 888 30.88 -11.38 -25.45
CA PRO A 888 31.04 -12.11 -26.71
C PRO A 888 30.01 -11.65 -27.75
N ALA A 889 30.30 -11.88 -29.04
CA ALA A 889 29.30 -11.76 -30.11
C ALA A 889 28.23 -12.85 -29.96
N VAL A 890 27.00 -12.61 -30.41
CA VAL A 890 25.89 -13.57 -30.27
C VAL A 890 26.06 -14.74 -31.26
N ASP A 891 25.72 -15.95 -30.83
CA ASP A 891 25.88 -17.19 -31.62
C ASP A 891 24.77 -17.44 -32.66
N SER A 892 23.82 -16.50 -32.80
CA SER A 892 22.61 -16.67 -33.61
C SER A 892 22.82 -16.36 -35.10
N VAL A 893 22.16 -17.12 -35.98
CA VAL A 893 22.34 -17.06 -37.44
C VAL A 893 21.33 -16.09 -38.09
N ILE A 894 21.76 -14.89 -38.45
CA ILE A 894 20.94 -13.93 -39.21
C ILE A 894 21.05 -14.14 -40.72
N THR A 895 19.99 -13.85 -41.50
CA THR A 895 20.06 -13.80 -42.97
C THR A 895 20.10 -12.36 -43.49
N VAL A 896 21.15 -12.04 -44.25
CA VAL A 896 21.39 -10.75 -44.92
C VAL A 896 21.16 -10.92 -46.43
N THR A 897 20.59 -9.91 -47.09
CA THR A 897 20.30 -9.91 -48.53
C THR A 897 21.20 -8.98 -49.35
N GLU A 898 21.93 -8.07 -48.70
CA GLU A 898 22.83 -7.09 -49.34
C GLU A 898 24.22 -7.11 -48.70
N PRO A 899 25.32 -7.30 -49.47
CA PRO A 899 26.67 -7.40 -48.92
C PRO A 899 27.16 -6.22 -48.09
N SER A 900 26.65 -5.01 -48.33
CA SER A 900 26.95 -3.80 -47.54
C SER A 900 26.64 -3.98 -46.04
N ASN A 901 25.60 -4.76 -45.73
CA ASN A 901 25.08 -4.89 -44.37
C ASN A 901 25.84 -5.97 -43.57
N LEU A 902 26.79 -6.67 -44.21
CA LEU A 902 27.62 -7.68 -43.54
C LEU A 902 28.54 -7.08 -42.48
N LYS A 903 29.00 -5.82 -42.63
CA LYS A 903 29.81 -5.16 -41.58
C LYS A 903 29.02 -5.09 -40.27
N ASP A 904 27.77 -4.65 -40.34
CA ASP A 904 26.90 -4.51 -39.17
C ASP A 904 26.46 -5.87 -38.63
N ALA A 905 26.28 -6.87 -39.50
CA ALA A 905 26.04 -8.25 -39.08
C ALA A 905 27.24 -8.85 -38.33
N TRP A 906 28.48 -8.61 -38.78
CA TRP A 906 29.71 -9.08 -38.10
C TRP A 906 29.95 -8.41 -36.74
N ASN A 907 29.43 -7.20 -36.52
CA ASN A 907 29.45 -6.59 -35.19
C ASN A 907 28.57 -7.37 -34.20
N LYS A 908 27.49 -8.00 -34.67
CA LYS A 908 26.46 -8.65 -33.84
C LYS A 908 26.69 -10.16 -33.66
N TYR A 909 26.93 -10.87 -34.76
CA TYR A 909 26.82 -12.32 -34.84
C TYR A 909 28.14 -13.00 -35.19
N THR A 910 28.37 -14.22 -34.67
CA THR A 910 29.51 -15.07 -35.06
C THR A 910 29.26 -15.83 -36.36
N ASP A 911 28.01 -16.20 -36.64
CA ASP A 911 27.57 -16.83 -37.91
C ASP A 911 26.53 -15.93 -38.61
N VAL A 912 26.74 -15.66 -39.90
CA VAL A 912 25.83 -14.86 -40.73
C VAL A 912 25.59 -15.59 -42.03
N ARG A 913 24.33 -15.62 -42.47
CA ARG A 913 23.92 -16.12 -43.77
C ARG A 913 23.76 -14.97 -44.76
N LEU A 914 24.25 -15.12 -45.98
CA LEU A 914 24.00 -14.22 -47.12
C LEU A 914 23.13 -14.93 -48.16
N ASP A 915 21.97 -14.35 -48.48
CA ASP A 915 21.19 -14.73 -49.65
C ASP A 915 21.73 -13.98 -50.89
N ALA A 916 22.56 -14.67 -51.66
CA ALA A 916 23.14 -14.16 -52.89
C ALA A 916 22.10 -13.97 -54.01
N SER A 917 20.87 -14.47 -53.89
CA SER A 917 19.86 -14.41 -54.96
C SER A 917 19.50 -12.97 -55.39
N LYS A 918 19.81 -11.97 -54.55
CA LYS A 918 19.57 -10.54 -54.82
C LYS A 918 20.79 -9.78 -55.36
N ILE A 919 21.98 -10.39 -55.39
CA ILE A 919 23.22 -9.74 -55.81
C ILE A 919 23.26 -9.59 -57.34
N SER A 920 22.91 -8.40 -57.83
CA SER A 920 22.80 -8.07 -59.28
C SER A 920 24.02 -7.36 -59.86
N LYS A 921 25.08 -7.17 -59.08
CA LYS A 921 26.32 -6.47 -59.45
C LYS A 921 27.55 -7.22 -58.93
N ALA A 922 28.73 -6.80 -59.36
CA ALA A 922 29.99 -7.33 -58.87
C ALA A 922 30.25 -6.83 -57.44
N GLU A 923 30.31 -7.75 -56.47
CA GLU A 923 30.51 -7.43 -55.05
C GLU A 923 31.70 -8.21 -54.47
N SER A 924 32.32 -7.66 -53.43
CA SER A 924 33.46 -8.27 -52.74
C SER A 924 33.21 -8.34 -51.23
N VAL A 925 33.34 -9.52 -50.66
CA VAL A 925 33.11 -9.81 -49.25
C VAL A 925 34.39 -10.29 -48.59
N ASN A 926 34.69 -9.82 -47.38
CA ASN A 926 35.71 -10.40 -46.52
C ASN A 926 35.05 -11.08 -45.32
N VAL A 927 35.46 -12.30 -44.98
CA VAL A 927 35.01 -13.03 -43.79
C VAL A 927 36.10 -12.92 -42.72
N PRO A 928 35.87 -12.17 -41.61
CA PRO A 928 36.87 -11.97 -40.57
C PRO A 928 37.21 -13.25 -39.80
N ALA A 929 38.39 -13.29 -39.19
CA ALA A 929 38.81 -14.36 -38.28
C ALA A 929 37.75 -14.60 -37.18
N GLY A 930 37.45 -15.87 -36.90
CA GLY A 930 36.43 -16.26 -35.92
C GLY A 930 34.98 -16.05 -36.35
N LYS A 931 34.72 -15.73 -37.63
CA LYS A 931 33.36 -15.62 -38.20
C LYS A 931 33.06 -16.73 -39.19
N THR A 932 31.79 -17.09 -39.28
CA THR A 932 31.23 -18.01 -40.28
C THR A 932 30.30 -17.23 -41.23
N LEU A 933 30.51 -17.37 -42.54
CA LEU A 933 29.62 -16.86 -43.58
C LEU A 933 28.93 -18.02 -44.30
N THR A 934 27.61 -18.15 -44.17
CA THR A 934 26.82 -19.14 -44.92
C THR A 934 26.27 -18.52 -46.22
N LEU A 935 26.77 -18.90 -47.39
CA LEU A 935 26.25 -18.43 -48.68
C LEU A 935 25.10 -19.32 -49.17
N THR A 936 23.98 -18.71 -49.56
CA THR A 936 22.82 -19.40 -50.15
C THR A 936 22.23 -18.63 -51.33
N GLY A 937 21.41 -19.26 -52.18
CA GLY A 937 20.69 -18.57 -53.25
C GLY A 937 21.56 -18.12 -54.46
N THR A 938 22.80 -18.59 -54.54
CA THR A 938 23.73 -18.32 -55.64
C THR A 938 23.18 -18.80 -56.99
N ASN A 939 23.35 -18.00 -58.04
CA ASN A 939 22.93 -18.29 -59.41
C ASN A 939 23.89 -17.67 -60.45
N ALA A 940 23.78 -18.09 -61.71
CA ALA A 940 24.67 -17.71 -62.82
C ALA A 940 24.73 -16.21 -63.20
N THR A 941 23.96 -15.33 -62.54
CA THR A 941 24.06 -13.87 -62.72
C THR A 941 24.75 -13.16 -61.56
N ASN A 942 25.01 -13.85 -60.44
CA ASN A 942 25.75 -13.29 -59.32
C ASN A 942 27.25 -13.28 -59.62
N LYS A 943 27.90 -12.13 -59.44
CA LYS A 943 29.36 -12.00 -59.50
C LYS A 943 29.88 -11.61 -58.13
N LEU A 944 30.40 -12.60 -57.39
CA LEU A 944 30.77 -12.44 -55.98
C LEU A 944 32.20 -12.90 -55.76
N THR A 945 33.04 -12.02 -55.23
CA THR A 945 34.38 -12.39 -54.74
C THR A 945 34.36 -12.50 -53.22
N VAL A 946 34.86 -13.61 -52.66
CA VAL A 946 34.93 -13.80 -51.20
C VAL A 946 36.38 -14.05 -50.78
N THR A 947 36.87 -13.28 -49.84
CA THR A 947 38.11 -13.58 -49.12
C THR A 947 37.75 -14.20 -47.77
N VAL A 948 38.38 -15.33 -47.43
CA VAL A 948 38.20 -16.03 -46.16
C VAL A 948 39.52 -15.92 -45.40
N GLU A 949 39.55 -15.12 -44.33
CA GLU A 949 40.76 -14.89 -43.53
C GLU A 949 41.14 -16.11 -42.68
N ASN A 950 42.34 -16.09 -42.10
CA ASN A 950 42.81 -17.13 -41.19
C ASN A 950 41.84 -17.29 -39.99
N GLY A 951 41.36 -18.51 -39.73
CA GLY A 951 40.39 -18.79 -38.66
C GLY A 951 38.94 -18.39 -39.00
N ALA A 952 38.64 -18.00 -40.24
CA ALA A 952 37.28 -17.76 -40.73
C ALA A 952 36.72 -18.98 -41.47
N THR A 953 35.39 -19.10 -41.55
CA THR A 953 34.68 -20.19 -42.25
C THR A 953 33.70 -19.65 -43.30
N LEU A 954 33.67 -20.28 -44.48
CA LEU A 954 32.71 -20.03 -45.55
C LEU A 954 31.90 -21.31 -45.86
N ASP A 955 30.59 -21.25 -45.68
CA ASP A 955 29.67 -22.38 -45.84
C ASP A 955 28.74 -22.16 -47.04
N VAL A 956 29.06 -22.74 -48.19
CA VAL A 956 28.23 -22.61 -49.40
C VAL A 956 27.14 -23.69 -49.42
N LYS A 957 25.87 -23.30 -49.52
CA LYS A 957 24.71 -24.22 -49.64
C LYS A 957 23.88 -23.88 -50.89
N GLY A 958 23.86 -24.77 -51.88
CA GLY A 958 23.07 -24.61 -53.10
C GLY A 958 23.23 -25.79 -54.08
N ASN A 959 22.28 -25.91 -55.02
CA ASN A 959 22.24 -26.94 -56.07
C ASN A 959 22.16 -26.35 -57.49
N GLU A 960 22.19 -25.02 -57.63
CA GLU A 960 21.95 -24.27 -58.87
C GLU A 960 23.25 -23.62 -59.35
N SER A 961 23.58 -23.75 -60.64
CA SER A 961 24.89 -23.32 -61.15
C SER A 961 25.12 -21.81 -61.07
N ALA A 962 26.20 -21.39 -60.43
CA ALA A 962 26.60 -20.00 -60.28
C ALA A 962 27.98 -19.71 -60.91
N ALA A 963 27.98 -19.52 -62.23
CA ALA A 963 29.15 -18.96 -62.89
C ALA A 963 29.51 -17.58 -62.27
N THR A 964 30.76 -17.47 -61.76
CA THR A 964 31.38 -16.27 -61.14
C THR A 964 31.25 -16.05 -59.62
N LEU A 965 31.12 -17.12 -58.82
CA LEU A 965 31.64 -17.11 -57.45
C LEU A 965 33.16 -17.39 -57.47
N ASP A 966 33.97 -16.41 -57.07
CA ASP A 966 35.43 -16.52 -56.93
C ASP A 966 35.82 -16.41 -55.43
N VAL A 967 36.34 -17.48 -54.83
CA VAL A 967 36.77 -17.50 -53.42
C VAL A 967 38.29 -17.58 -53.32
N THR A 968 38.88 -16.72 -52.49
CA THR A 968 40.27 -16.82 -52.02
C THR A 968 40.26 -17.24 -50.56
N VAL A 969 40.71 -18.45 -50.27
CA VAL A 969 40.87 -18.96 -48.90
C VAL A 969 42.31 -18.71 -48.46
N LYS A 970 42.51 -17.87 -47.44
CA LYS A 970 43.82 -17.63 -46.83
C LYS A 970 44.30 -18.86 -46.06
N ALA A 971 45.61 -18.96 -45.85
CA ALA A 971 46.18 -20.01 -45.00
C ALA A 971 45.51 -20.02 -43.60
N GLY A 972 44.90 -21.14 -43.22
CA GLY A 972 44.13 -21.30 -41.98
C GLY A 972 42.64 -20.93 -42.06
N GLY A 973 42.14 -20.44 -43.21
CA GLY A 973 40.70 -20.29 -43.48
C GLY A 973 40.04 -21.61 -43.92
N VAL A 974 38.71 -21.65 -43.85
CA VAL A 974 37.89 -22.85 -44.10
C VAL A 974 36.79 -22.56 -45.14
N MET A 975 36.61 -23.42 -46.14
CA MET A 975 35.51 -23.36 -47.11
C MET A 975 34.83 -24.73 -47.31
N ASN A 976 33.55 -24.80 -46.93
CA ASN A 976 32.69 -25.96 -47.15
C ASN A 976 31.81 -25.73 -48.38
N VAL A 977 31.82 -26.69 -49.32
CA VAL A 977 31.03 -26.67 -50.56
C VAL A 977 29.97 -27.78 -50.60
N PRO A 978 28.86 -27.61 -51.35
CA PRO A 978 27.94 -28.69 -51.68
C PRO A 978 28.70 -29.83 -52.39
N ASN A 979 28.28 -31.08 -52.15
CA ASN A 979 28.91 -32.31 -52.64
C ASN A 979 30.27 -32.71 -52.01
N GLY A 980 30.69 -32.05 -50.92
CA GLY A 980 31.64 -32.66 -49.98
C GLY A 980 33.04 -32.04 -49.98
N LYS A 981 33.12 -30.90 -49.28
CA LYS A 981 34.25 -30.66 -48.35
C LYS A 981 35.63 -30.50 -49.02
N LEU A 982 35.71 -29.69 -50.08
CA LEU A 982 36.99 -29.40 -50.73
C LEU A 982 38.04 -28.82 -49.77
N ILE A 983 37.72 -27.90 -48.83
CA ILE A 983 38.73 -27.31 -47.92
C ILE A 983 38.16 -27.03 -46.51
N GLY A 984 38.01 -28.01 -45.61
CA GLY A 984 37.55 -27.67 -44.24
C GLY A 984 37.34 -28.73 -43.16
N GLY A 985 37.64 -28.38 -41.90
CA GLY A 985 37.34 -29.16 -40.68
C GLY A 985 38.38 -30.21 -40.23
N SER A 986 38.20 -30.81 -39.05
CA SER A 986 39.20 -31.70 -38.40
C SER A 986 39.61 -32.95 -39.21
N ASP A 987 38.75 -33.44 -40.09
CA ASP A 987 39.04 -34.45 -41.12
C ASP A 987 38.77 -33.88 -42.54
N ALA A 988 39.33 -32.71 -42.85
CA ALA A 988 39.23 -32.06 -44.15
C ALA A 988 39.89 -32.91 -45.26
N PRO A 989 39.21 -33.21 -46.37
CA PRO A 989 39.81 -33.78 -47.57
C PRO A 989 41.06 -33.04 -48.01
N LEU A 990 41.05 -31.69 -48.09
CA LEU A 990 42.22 -30.87 -48.40
C LEU A 990 42.47 -29.78 -47.34
N SER A 991 43.73 -29.34 -47.21
CA SER A 991 44.18 -28.15 -46.48
C SER A 991 45.34 -27.49 -47.25
N ALA A 992 45.70 -26.23 -46.95
CA ALA A 992 46.81 -25.55 -47.62
C ALA A 992 47.60 -24.61 -46.71
N ASP A 993 48.90 -24.43 -47.02
CA ASP A 993 49.83 -23.52 -46.32
C ASP A 993 49.94 -22.12 -46.98
N ALA A 994 49.24 -21.90 -48.09
CA ALA A 994 49.19 -20.67 -48.87
C ALA A 994 47.78 -20.41 -49.41
N ASP A 995 47.54 -19.24 -49.98
CA ASP A 995 46.25 -18.84 -50.54
C ASP A 995 45.80 -19.79 -51.67
N VAL A 996 44.60 -20.35 -51.53
CA VAL A 996 43.97 -21.22 -52.54
C VAL A 996 42.78 -20.50 -53.15
N THR A 997 42.65 -20.58 -54.48
CA THR A 997 41.47 -20.11 -55.19
C THR A 997 40.50 -21.26 -55.42
N VAL A 998 39.23 -21.06 -55.07
CA VAL A 998 38.13 -21.98 -55.35
C VAL A 998 37.05 -21.20 -56.10
N LYS A 999 36.66 -21.66 -57.28
CA LYS A 999 35.61 -21.02 -58.08
C LYS A 999 34.70 -22.05 -58.72
N GLU A 1000 33.45 -21.70 -58.98
CA GLU A 1000 32.54 -22.59 -59.68
C GLU A 1000 32.85 -22.63 -61.18
N THR A 1001 32.83 -23.81 -61.78
CA THR A 1001 32.98 -24.03 -63.22
C THR A 1001 31.66 -23.81 -63.96
N SER A 1002 31.72 -23.45 -65.25
CA SER A 1002 30.54 -23.15 -66.06
C SER A 1002 29.57 -24.33 -66.29
N ASN A 1003 29.94 -25.54 -65.89
CA ASN A 1003 29.12 -26.75 -65.93
C ASN A 1003 28.62 -27.20 -64.53
N GLY A 1004 28.90 -26.45 -63.46
CA GLY A 1004 28.40 -26.69 -62.10
C GLY A 1004 29.21 -27.71 -61.30
N GLY A 1005 30.54 -27.67 -61.41
CA GLY A 1005 31.50 -28.27 -60.47
C GLY A 1005 32.44 -27.19 -59.94
N TRP A 1006 33.55 -27.57 -59.32
CA TRP A 1006 34.48 -26.63 -58.69
C TRP A 1006 35.89 -26.69 -59.30
N GLU A 1007 36.47 -25.54 -59.65
CA GLU A 1007 37.90 -25.43 -59.96
C GLU A 1007 38.70 -25.14 -58.70
N LEU A 1008 39.65 -26.02 -58.38
CA LEU A 1008 40.67 -25.80 -57.36
C LEU A 1008 41.95 -25.24 -58.01
N GLY A 1009 42.38 -24.05 -57.59
CA GLY A 1009 43.53 -23.34 -58.14
C GLY A 1009 44.55 -22.92 -57.07
N ALA A 1010 45.83 -23.03 -57.40
CA ALA A 1010 46.93 -22.49 -56.60
C ALA A 1010 48.15 -22.20 -57.50
N THR A 1011 48.99 -21.25 -57.09
CA THR A 1011 50.20 -20.82 -57.82
C THR A 1011 51.51 -21.08 -57.05
N SER A 1012 51.40 -21.24 -55.73
CA SER A 1012 52.50 -21.58 -54.80
C SER A 1012 51.95 -22.35 -53.59
N GLY A 1013 52.84 -22.83 -52.71
CA GLY A 1013 52.47 -23.55 -51.49
C GLY A 1013 52.18 -25.04 -51.68
N THR A 1014 51.57 -25.64 -50.66
CA THR A 1014 51.34 -27.08 -50.51
C THR A 1014 49.87 -27.34 -50.19
N ILE A 1015 49.15 -27.95 -51.12
CA ILE A 1015 47.80 -28.50 -50.89
C ILE A 1015 47.98 -29.91 -50.33
N THR A 1016 47.54 -30.13 -49.09
CA THR A 1016 47.66 -31.40 -48.38
C THR A 1016 46.33 -32.12 -48.29
N VAL A 1017 46.25 -33.32 -48.84
CA VAL A 1017 45.06 -34.19 -48.85
C VAL A 1017 45.01 -35.02 -47.57
N ASN A 1018 44.16 -34.70 -46.59
CA ASN A 1018 44.17 -35.38 -45.27
C ASN A 1018 43.17 -36.55 -45.16
N SER A 1019 42.17 -36.64 -46.04
CA SER A 1019 41.23 -37.76 -46.11
C SER A 1019 40.89 -38.15 -47.56
N ASN A 1020 40.32 -39.34 -47.75
CA ASN A 1020 40.12 -39.94 -49.07
C ASN A 1020 39.20 -39.05 -49.93
N THR A 1021 39.73 -38.55 -51.04
CA THR A 1021 39.11 -37.50 -51.86
C THR A 1021 38.72 -38.04 -53.24
N LYS A 1022 37.52 -37.72 -53.72
CA LYS A 1022 37.15 -37.92 -55.13
C LYS A 1022 36.74 -36.58 -55.75
N PHE A 1023 37.47 -36.17 -56.79
CA PHE A 1023 37.06 -35.08 -57.68
C PHE A 1023 36.09 -35.62 -58.74
N GLY A 1024 34.99 -34.92 -58.95
CA GLY A 1024 33.88 -35.33 -59.81
C GLY A 1024 34.03 -34.96 -61.28
N ALA A 1025 33.09 -35.44 -62.09
CA ALA A 1025 33.03 -35.27 -63.55
C ALA A 1025 32.91 -33.82 -64.04
N LYS A 1026 32.59 -32.87 -63.14
CA LYS A 1026 32.43 -31.44 -63.44
C LYS A 1026 33.51 -30.55 -62.81
N ASP A 1027 34.32 -31.13 -61.91
CA ASP A 1027 35.35 -30.39 -61.20
C ASP A 1027 36.56 -30.15 -62.09
N ALA A 1028 37.34 -29.13 -61.75
CA ALA A 1028 38.53 -28.73 -62.47
C ALA A 1028 39.73 -28.56 -61.53
N MET A 1029 40.93 -28.80 -62.06
CA MET A 1029 42.20 -28.60 -61.35
C MET A 1029 43.08 -27.64 -62.15
N ASN A 1030 43.57 -26.61 -61.47
CA ASN A 1030 44.40 -25.56 -62.06
C ASN A 1030 45.55 -25.18 -61.11
N ILE A 1031 46.37 -26.18 -60.81
CA ILE A 1031 47.52 -26.09 -59.91
C ILE A 1031 48.76 -25.77 -60.75
N THR A 1032 49.29 -24.57 -60.56
CA THR A 1032 50.30 -23.93 -61.40
C THR A 1032 51.53 -23.49 -60.60
N GLY A 1033 52.57 -23.01 -61.28
CA GLY A 1033 53.75 -22.44 -60.63
C GLY A 1033 54.52 -23.47 -59.79
N THR A 1034 54.71 -23.16 -58.50
CA THR A 1034 55.42 -24.05 -57.55
C THR A 1034 54.48 -24.82 -56.62
N ALA A 1035 53.16 -24.71 -56.82
CA ALA A 1035 52.17 -25.38 -55.99
C ALA A 1035 52.27 -26.92 -56.08
N LYS A 1036 52.13 -27.60 -54.94
CA LYS A 1036 52.18 -29.07 -54.84
C LYS A 1036 50.88 -29.64 -54.29
N ILE A 1037 50.55 -30.87 -54.68
CA ILE A 1037 49.52 -31.68 -54.01
C ILE A 1037 50.23 -32.85 -53.31
N VAL A 1038 50.06 -32.98 -52.00
CA VAL A 1038 50.66 -34.03 -51.17
C VAL A 1038 49.59 -34.70 -50.32
N GLY A 1039 49.85 -35.90 -49.77
CA GLY A 1039 48.96 -36.52 -48.79
C GLY A 1039 49.38 -36.20 -47.35
N GLY A 1040 48.41 -35.90 -46.49
CA GLY A 1040 48.64 -35.61 -45.07
C GLY A 1040 48.96 -36.84 -44.22
N LYS A 1041 48.65 -38.05 -44.71
CA LYS A 1041 48.99 -39.32 -44.06
C LYS A 1041 49.18 -40.43 -45.09
N THR A 1042 50.10 -41.36 -44.83
CA THR A 1042 50.28 -42.57 -45.66
C THR A 1042 48.96 -43.34 -45.76
N GLY A 1043 48.60 -43.78 -46.97
CA GLY A 1043 47.37 -44.53 -47.23
C GLY A 1043 46.14 -43.67 -47.56
N VAL A 1044 46.22 -42.34 -47.48
CA VAL A 1044 45.14 -41.48 -47.98
C VAL A 1044 45.03 -41.58 -49.51
N THR A 1045 43.81 -41.58 -50.04
CA THR A 1045 43.56 -41.78 -51.47
C THR A 1045 43.03 -40.52 -52.16
N VAL A 1046 43.35 -40.37 -53.45
CA VAL A 1046 42.74 -39.38 -54.35
C VAL A 1046 42.30 -40.07 -55.65
N ASN A 1047 41.07 -39.78 -56.07
CA ASN A 1047 40.51 -40.23 -57.34
C ASN A 1047 40.03 -39.03 -58.15
N PHE A 1048 40.31 -39.04 -59.46
CA PHE A 1048 39.78 -38.07 -60.41
C PHE A 1048 38.82 -38.81 -61.34
N ASP A 1049 37.63 -38.25 -61.56
CA ASP A 1049 36.67 -38.83 -62.48
C ASP A 1049 37.16 -38.75 -63.95
N THR A 1050 36.57 -39.56 -64.82
CA THR A 1050 36.93 -39.62 -66.25
C THR A 1050 36.77 -38.27 -66.95
N ALA A 1051 35.86 -37.43 -66.47
CA ALA A 1051 35.60 -36.09 -67.02
C ALA A 1051 36.14 -34.93 -66.17
N THR A 1052 36.84 -35.19 -65.05
CA THR A 1052 37.47 -34.12 -64.26
C THR A 1052 38.46 -33.35 -65.13
N THR A 1053 38.30 -32.03 -65.20
CA THR A 1053 39.10 -31.14 -66.06
C THR A 1053 40.46 -30.87 -65.39
N MET A 1054 41.56 -30.96 -66.12
CA MET A 1054 42.90 -30.70 -65.59
C MET A 1054 43.63 -29.69 -66.46
N THR A 1055 43.39 -28.41 -66.18
CA THR A 1055 44.00 -27.27 -66.88
C THR A 1055 45.49 -27.16 -66.56
N ALA A 1056 45.87 -27.37 -65.30
CA ALA A 1056 47.25 -27.48 -64.84
C ALA A 1056 47.31 -28.38 -63.60
N MET A 1057 48.32 -29.26 -63.54
CA MET A 1057 48.50 -30.24 -62.46
C MET A 1057 50.00 -30.54 -62.25
N PRO A 1058 50.45 -30.77 -61.00
CA PRO A 1058 51.81 -31.22 -60.70
C PRO A 1058 51.97 -32.72 -60.98
N TYR A 1059 51.88 -33.13 -62.25
CA TYR A 1059 51.90 -34.55 -62.66
C TYR A 1059 53.13 -35.32 -62.15
N SER A 1060 54.26 -34.65 -61.97
CA SER A 1060 55.49 -35.21 -61.38
C SER A 1060 55.38 -35.63 -59.90
N SER A 1061 54.29 -35.28 -59.22
CA SER A 1061 53.98 -35.77 -57.86
C SER A 1061 53.17 -37.07 -57.86
N PHE A 1062 52.78 -37.56 -59.04
CA PHE A 1062 51.98 -38.76 -59.25
C PHE A 1062 52.77 -39.79 -60.06
N PHE A 1063 52.62 -41.08 -59.72
CA PHE A 1063 53.42 -42.19 -60.24
C PHE A 1063 52.53 -43.37 -60.61
N LYS A 1064 52.85 -44.05 -61.72
CA LYS A 1064 52.08 -45.17 -62.27
C LYS A 1064 52.36 -46.47 -61.49
N ASN A 1065 51.41 -47.40 -61.51
CA ASN A 1065 51.59 -48.73 -60.90
C ASN A 1065 52.41 -49.63 -61.83
N ASP A 1066 53.74 -49.48 -61.76
CA ASP A 1066 54.67 -50.27 -62.57
C ASP A 1066 54.97 -51.67 -61.99
N GLY A 1067 54.29 -52.06 -60.90
CA GLY A 1067 54.08 -53.45 -60.49
C GLY A 1067 55.29 -54.23 -59.92
N ASN A 1068 56.49 -53.64 -59.79
CA ASN A 1068 57.68 -54.35 -59.32
C ASN A 1068 58.68 -53.45 -58.56
N ALA A 1069 59.30 -53.99 -57.51
CA ALA A 1069 60.35 -53.34 -56.72
C ALA A 1069 61.71 -53.20 -57.43
N SER A 1070 61.89 -53.79 -58.63
CA SER A 1070 63.12 -53.71 -59.41
C SER A 1070 63.11 -52.63 -60.51
N THR A 1071 62.14 -51.72 -60.49
CA THR A 1071 61.96 -50.66 -61.49
C THR A 1071 61.54 -49.36 -60.80
N ALA A 1072 62.23 -48.26 -61.12
CA ALA A 1072 61.85 -46.93 -60.63
C ALA A 1072 60.45 -46.55 -61.16
N SER A 1073 59.61 -45.98 -60.31
CA SER A 1073 58.22 -45.70 -60.67
C SER A 1073 58.12 -44.53 -61.66
N THR A 1074 57.37 -44.74 -62.74
CA THR A 1074 57.21 -43.77 -63.83
C THR A 1074 56.27 -42.66 -63.39
N ALA A 1075 56.73 -41.40 -63.44
CA ALA A 1075 55.88 -40.25 -63.18
C ALA A 1075 54.74 -40.15 -64.21
N CYS A 1076 53.58 -39.67 -63.77
CA CYS A 1076 52.49 -39.29 -64.66
C CYS A 1076 52.90 -38.09 -65.54
N SER A 1077 52.36 -38.03 -66.75
CA SER A 1077 52.76 -37.04 -67.78
C SER A 1077 51.59 -36.23 -68.35
N GLY A 1078 50.35 -36.56 -68.00
CA GLY A 1078 49.16 -35.84 -68.44
C GLY A 1078 47.87 -36.36 -67.79
N ALA A 1079 46.74 -35.71 -68.06
CA ALA A 1079 45.46 -35.98 -67.42
C ALA A 1079 44.98 -37.44 -67.59
N SER A 1080 45.21 -38.05 -68.75
CA SER A 1080 44.88 -39.46 -69.02
C SER A 1080 45.66 -40.46 -68.16
N ASP A 1081 46.79 -40.06 -67.57
CA ASP A 1081 47.49 -40.88 -66.59
C ASP A 1081 46.79 -40.85 -65.22
N LEU A 1082 45.98 -39.83 -64.91
CA LEU A 1082 45.32 -39.61 -63.60
C LEU A 1082 43.82 -39.94 -63.58
N GLN A 1083 43.10 -39.68 -64.67
CA GLN A 1083 41.64 -39.83 -64.77
C GLN A 1083 41.18 -41.29 -64.63
N ASN A 1084 40.03 -41.48 -63.96
CA ASN A 1084 39.41 -42.77 -63.64
C ASN A 1084 40.32 -43.77 -62.91
N LYS A 1085 41.28 -43.28 -62.12
CA LYS A 1085 42.23 -44.08 -61.33
C LYS A 1085 42.29 -43.60 -59.90
N THR A 1086 42.62 -44.50 -58.99
CA THR A 1086 42.87 -44.17 -57.58
C THR A 1086 44.36 -44.10 -57.35
N PHE A 1087 44.82 -43.00 -56.76
CA PHE A 1087 46.18 -42.84 -56.28
C PHE A 1087 46.18 -42.83 -54.76
N VAL A 1088 47.25 -43.33 -54.17
CA VAL A 1088 47.41 -43.43 -52.73
C VAL A 1088 48.73 -42.81 -52.33
N TRP A 1089 48.72 -41.97 -51.31
CA TRP A 1089 49.93 -41.36 -50.79
C TRP A 1089 50.78 -42.40 -50.09
N GLY A 1090 52.00 -42.60 -50.57
CA GLY A 1090 52.88 -43.64 -50.04
C GLY A 1090 54.28 -43.58 -50.64
N SER A 1091 55.07 -44.61 -50.35
CA SER A 1091 56.43 -44.74 -50.86
C SER A 1091 56.45 -45.30 -52.28
N TYR A 1092 57.24 -44.69 -53.16
CA TYR A 1092 57.58 -45.20 -54.50
C TYR A 1092 59.09 -45.38 -54.64
N TYR A 1093 59.53 -46.23 -55.56
CA TYR A 1093 60.96 -46.46 -55.82
C TYR A 1093 61.53 -45.38 -56.74
N THR A 1094 62.57 -44.68 -56.29
CA THR A 1094 63.25 -43.64 -57.08
C THR A 1094 64.35 -44.19 -57.98
N ASP A 1095 64.89 -45.36 -57.64
CA ASP A 1095 65.94 -46.06 -58.39
C ASP A 1095 65.80 -47.59 -58.24
N THR A 1096 66.67 -48.34 -58.92
CA THR A 1096 66.71 -49.82 -58.86
C THR A 1096 67.49 -50.38 -57.66
N SER A 1097 67.98 -49.51 -56.76
CA SER A 1097 68.72 -49.92 -55.54
C SER A 1097 67.84 -50.06 -54.30
N GLY A 1098 66.54 -49.74 -54.43
CA GLY A 1098 65.58 -49.80 -53.33
C GLY A 1098 65.39 -48.48 -52.59
N THR A 1099 65.99 -47.39 -53.07
CA THR A 1099 65.75 -46.04 -52.53
C THR A 1099 64.28 -45.66 -52.76
N THR A 1100 63.60 -45.17 -51.72
CA THR A 1100 62.20 -44.73 -51.81
C THR A 1100 62.02 -43.26 -51.47
N ALA A 1101 61.02 -42.65 -52.08
CA ALA A 1101 60.53 -41.32 -51.74
C ALA A 1101 58.99 -41.34 -51.66
N THR A 1102 58.38 -40.26 -51.14
CA THR A 1102 56.93 -40.19 -50.92
C THR A 1102 56.23 -39.46 -52.06
N GLY A 1103 55.13 -40.01 -52.56
CA GLY A 1103 54.35 -39.45 -53.67
C GLY A 1103 52.97 -40.10 -53.79
N TRP A 1104 52.19 -39.67 -54.79
CA TRP A 1104 50.91 -40.28 -55.13
C TRP A 1104 51.13 -41.48 -56.04
N VAL A 1105 51.00 -42.70 -55.52
CA VAL A 1105 51.21 -43.93 -56.29
C VAL A 1105 49.87 -44.48 -56.74
N GLN A 1106 49.72 -44.75 -58.04
CA GLN A 1106 48.52 -45.39 -58.57
C GLN A 1106 48.32 -46.77 -57.92
N GLN A 1107 47.09 -47.11 -57.55
CA GLN A 1107 46.69 -48.50 -57.30
C GLN A 1107 46.36 -49.23 -58.61
#